data_AF-A0A8J6MM42-F1
#
_entry.id   AF-A0A8J6MM42-F1
#
_cell.length_a   1.000
_cell.length_b   1.000
_cell.length_c   1.000
_cell.angle_alpha   90.00
_cell.angle_beta   90.00
_cell.angle_gamma   90.00
#
_symmetry.space_group_name_H-M   'P 1'
#
loop_
_entity.id
_entity.type
_entity.pdbx_description
1 polymer ?
#
loop_
_entity_poly.entity_id
_entity_poly.type
_entity_poly.pdbx_seq_one_letter_code
_entity_poly.pdbx_strand_id
1 'polypeptide(L)'
;MKRHNLVTTTLLMSLCFSQLEGCGVAKSIFKSNAPVMGGASNSGGKYGTPFALLDAQKMAMTAPNVNSGLKSYGSCDELKADLDASLSAKWLQDKAEMATNIQNQLISDETPQRDAYSQFEGNIASSAVEDSAPTSTSASSPVATATSDTKEDSQTNVQEKGVDEADSFRVGVDQIFAISFDNLQVIDRATLTVQGAMPVAKGAQLYTSGHKLVVIEALANPVDTPLSRATPVVDSVEGGPMQVAGKMNVRIYTTAAGKMPVLVRTQEIAGQYVDSRLIANQLILVANDTMEFVSEPVQWSDFSKEVWYANSHAKVLFDMMYRGSKRDASIVIKAKTVSGIACTAIAQRKVTDFDWSLAKMVSLNIDEASEPKAIGMIGQGEEIYVTSDSVYLLKSKLDWFSMSGFRSYNWAATPDERVFIRQVSISATGELAAAAEGEVKGHIKDCWALHSVNAGKNLVVTTSTGSLFEHSGPNVAQNQLSVLEKDDATKSLQVVAGIENFGTTEDIRAVRYVGDKVYVVTFKKTDPLYAFDLSDIHQPKLLSGLKIPGFSTYMHPLADGRLLGVGFDAQDEGDFAWYRGVQVSLFDTSNPLEMNRMDNHIYGTRGSSSGVTSNHHAFFYNETSHLIGLPLIELSGNVLNSESTQLNFSGAQILFFETDKLIDKGRISHADFMPAKCASRQNSVGWWSQGGASADINRLYQIDGRLLTLSGFGLKAYALDNFTTPVASQKFANLSNRCI
;
A
#
# COMPACT_ATOMS: atom_id res chain seq x y z
N MET A 1 -68.58 39.49 -32.09
CA MET A 1 -68.31 40.95 -32.21
C MET A 1 -66.93 41.17 -32.81
N LYS A 2 -66.48 42.43 -32.97
CA LYS A 2 -65.13 42.83 -33.44
C LYS A 2 -64.01 42.33 -32.49
N ARG A 3 -62.69 42.35 -32.79
CA ARG A 3 -61.81 42.26 -34.01
C ARG A 3 -60.36 42.57 -33.53
N HIS A 4 -59.31 42.12 -34.24
CA HIS A 4 -57.87 42.47 -34.05
C HIS A 4 -57.14 41.84 -32.84
N ASN A 5 -55.81 41.56 -32.85
CA ASN A 5 -54.78 41.40 -33.92
C ASN A 5 -53.62 40.52 -33.33
N LEU A 6 -52.91 39.67 -34.10
CA LEU A 6 -51.54 39.88 -34.67
C LEU A 6 -50.50 40.44 -33.66
N VAL A 7 -49.29 39.87 -33.43
CA VAL A 7 -48.24 39.39 -34.38
C VAL A 7 -47.33 38.29 -33.76
N THR A 8 -46.94 37.30 -34.60
CA THR A 8 -45.65 36.56 -34.82
C THR A 8 -44.44 36.78 -33.83
N THR A 9 -43.49 35.87 -33.54
CA THR A 9 -42.76 34.91 -34.44
C THR A 9 -41.89 33.83 -33.71
N THR A 10 -41.59 32.73 -34.42
CA THR A 10 -40.36 31.84 -34.36
C THR A 10 -40.03 30.90 -33.18
N LEU A 11 -40.23 29.59 -33.46
CA LEU A 11 -39.21 28.53 -33.65
C LEU A 11 -38.70 27.61 -32.52
N LEU A 12 -38.44 26.37 -32.97
CA LEU A 12 -37.86 25.16 -32.36
C LEU A 12 -36.94 25.32 -31.12
N MET A 13 -37.41 24.80 -29.97
CA MET A 13 -36.56 24.11 -28.97
C MET A 13 -37.41 23.21 -28.06
N SER A 14 -37.54 21.91 -28.39
CA SER A 14 -38.31 20.95 -27.57
C SER A 14 -37.90 19.47 -27.73
N LEU A 15 -36.67 19.21 -28.19
CA LEU A 15 -36.15 17.86 -28.44
C LEU A 15 -34.73 17.70 -27.85
N CYS A 16 -34.59 17.83 -26.52
CA CYS A 16 -33.34 17.48 -25.82
C CYS A 16 -33.48 17.29 -24.29
N PHE A 17 -34.66 16.91 -23.77
CA PHE A 17 -34.91 16.83 -22.31
C PHE A 17 -35.47 15.50 -21.80
N SER A 18 -35.68 14.51 -22.66
CA SER A 18 -36.39 13.25 -22.36
C SER A 18 -35.49 12.02 -22.21
N GLN A 19 -34.26 12.19 -21.73
CA GLN A 19 -33.32 11.08 -21.45
C GLN A 19 -32.57 11.20 -20.10
N LEU A 20 -33.04 12.04 -19.18
CA LEU A 20 -32.37 12.34 -17.90
C LEU A 20 -33.11 11.86 -16.63
N GLU A 21 -34.00 10.86 -16.76
CA GLU A 21 -34.80 10.36 -15.63
C GLU A 21 -33.97 9.67 -14.53
N GLY A 22 -32.74 9.21 -14.82
CA GLY A 22 -31.83 8.63 -13.83
C GLY A 22 -31.34 9.62 -12.75
N CYS A 23 -31.50 10.93 -12.94
CA CYS A 23 -30.96 11.98 -12.05
C CYS A 23 -31.62 12.05 -10.66
N GLY A 24 -32.75 11.34 -10.45
CA GLY A 24 -33.46 11.34 -9.17
C GLY A 24 -32.68 10.72 -7.99
N VAL A 25 -31.89 9.67 -8.24
CA VAL A 25 -31.23 8.89 -7.17
C VAL A 25 -30.02 9.63 -6.59
N ALA A 26 -29.22 10.30 -7.43
CA ALA A 26 -28.05 11.07 -6.98
C ALA A 26 -28.42 12.12 -5.90
N LYS A 27 -29.60 12.75 -6.02
CA LYS A 27 -30.14 13.72 -5.04
C LYS A 27 -30.50 13.13 -3.66
N SER A 28 -30.56 11.81 -3.52
CA SER A 28 -30.81 11.16 -2.22
C SER A 28 -29.53 10.88 -1.44
N ILE A 29 -28.42 10.66 -2.14
CA ILE A 29 -27.10 10.36 -1.55
C ILE A 29 -26.51 11.63 -0.92
N PHE A 30 -26.51 12.75 -1.66
CA PHE A 30 -25.97 14.04 -1.20
C PHE A 30 -26.95 14.84 -0.34
N LYS A 31 -27.51 14.21 0.70
CA LYS A 31 -28.36 14.87 1.72
C LYS A 31 -27.65 15.20 3.03
N SER A 32 -26.34 14.95 3.12
CA SER A 32 -25.47 15.58 4.11
C SER A 32 -25.27 17.07 3.79
N ASN A 33 -25.12 17.90 4.82
CA ASN A 33 -24.89 19.35 4.65
C ASN A 33 -23.43 19.60 4.23
N ALA A 34 -23.15 19.53 2.93
CA ALA A 34 -21.84 19.88 2.38
C ALA A 34 -21.51 21.36 2.67
N PRO A 35 -20.34 21.67 3.28
CA PRO A 35 -19.86 23.05 3.40
C PRO A 35 -19.63 23.66 2.01
N VAL A 36 -20.03 24.93 1.83
CA VAL A 36 -19.78 25.66 0.57
C VAL A 36 -18.31 26.13 0.52
N MET A 37 -17.40 25.18 0.38
CA MET A 37 -15.95 25.40 0.21
C MET A 37 -15.54 25.46 -1.27
N GLY A 38 -16.41 26.02 -2.11
CA GLY A 38 -16.10 26.43 -3.48
C GLY A 38 -16.05 27.96 -3.52
N GLY A 39 -14.84 28.53 -3.51
CA GLY A 39 -14.58 29.97 -3.41
C GLY A 39 -14.93 30.80 -4.66
N ALA A 40 -16.07 30.54 -5.30
CA ALA A 40 -16.63 31.43 -6.31
C ALA A 40 -17.05 32.74 -5.62
N SER A 41 -16.20 33.77 -5.72
CA SER A 41 -16.54 35.09 -5.19
C SER A 41 -17.79 35.58 -5.91
N ASN A 42 -18.84 35.91 -5.14
CA ASN A 42 -20.15 36.25 -5.70
C ASN A 42 -20.20 37.71 -6.19
N SER A 43 -19.19 38.08 -6.97
CA SER A 43 -19.07 39.38 -7.63
C SER A 43 -19.89 39.33 -8.92
N GLY A 44 -21.09 39.93 -8.88
CA GLY A 44 -21.94 40.17 -10.06
C GLY A 44 -21.33 41.22 -11.00
N GLY A 45 -20.17 40.88 -11.56
CA GLY A 45 -19.30 41.77 -12.30
C GLY A 45 -19.62 41.89 -13.79
N LYS A 46 -18.98 42.88 -14.40
CA LYS A 46 -19.07 43.37 -15.79
C LYS A 46 -18.98 42.30 -16.90
N TYR A 47 -18.48 41.10 -16.59
CA TYR A 47 -18.23 40.00 -17.53
C TYR A 47 -19.11 38.76 -17.31
N GLY A 48 -19.99 38.74 -16.29
CA GLY A 48 -20.84 37.60 -15.95
C GLY A 48 -20.12 36.47 -15.21
N THR A 49 -20.86 35.43 -14.81
CA THR A 49 -20.27 34.19 -14.27
C THR A 49 -19.97 33.20 -15.40
N PRO A 50 -18.78 32.56 -15.43
CA PRO A 50 -18.48 31.45 -16.33
C PRO A 50 -19.50 30.31 -16.22
N PHE A 51 -19.65 29.50 -17.26
CA PHE A 51 -20.55 28.35 -17.27
C PHE A 51 -19.96 27.17 -16.46
N ALA A 52 -20.01 27.29 -15.13
CA ALA A 52 -19.59 26.23 -14.23
C ALA A 52 -20.65 25.10 -14.17
N LEU A 53 -20.24 23.87 -14.48
CA LEU A 53 -21.03 22.67 -14.17
C LEU A 53 -21.08 22.47 -12.65
N LEU A 54 -22.26 22.16 -12.11
CA LEU A 54 -22.42 21.69 -10.73
C LEU A 54 -21.73 20.33 -10.56
N ASP A 55 -21.23 20.00 -9.38
CA ASP A 55 -20.47 18.74 -9.17
C ASP A 55 -21.30 17.48 -9.49
N ALA A 56 -22.60 17.49 -9.16
CA ALA A 56 -23.54 16.44 -9.58
C ALA A 56 -23.71 16.32 -11.11
N GLN A 57 -23.49 17.40 -11.87
CA GLN A 57 -23.45 17.37 -13.34
C GLN A 57 -22.10 16.86 -13.85
N LYS A 58 -20.97 17.22 -13.21
CA LYS A 58 -19.65 16.65 -13.51
C LYS A 58 -19.67 15.12 -13.33
N MET A 59 -20.23 14.64 -12.22
CA MET A 59 -20.41 13.21 -11.93
C MET A 59 -21.29 12.51 -12.97
N ALA A 60 -22.44 13.09 -13.32
CA ALA A 60 -23.37 12.51 -14.29
C ALA A 60 -22.85 12.46 -15.74
N MET A 61 -21.80 13.23 -16.06
CA MET A 61 -21.18 13.26 -17.40
C MET A 61 -19.97 12.32 -17.55
N THR A 62 -19.49 11.68 -16.47
CA THR A 62 -18.16 11.05 -16.45
C THR A 62 -18.13 9.56 -16.11
N ALA A 63 -19.26 8.90 -15.82
CA ALA A 63 -19.34 7.43 -15.82
C ALA A 63 -20.74 6.92 -16.23
N PRO A 64 -20.84 5.81 -17.00
CA PRO A 64 -22.10 5.33 -17.56
C PRO A 64 -22.92 4.48 -16.56
N ASN A 65 -22.27 3.91 -15.54
CA ASN A 65 -22.89 3.02 -14.57
C ASN A 65 -22.40 3.31 -13.15
N VAL A 66 -23.24 3.96 -12.35
CA VAL A 66 -23.07 4.03 -10.89
C VAL A 66 -23.64 2.74 -10.23
N ASN A 67 -24.65 2.13 -10.85
CA ASN A 67 -25.53 1.13 -10.23
C ASN A 67 -25.35 -0.31 -10.74
N SER A 68 -24.35 -0.61 -11.58
CA SER A 68 -23.95 -1.98 -11.89
C SER A 68 -22.69 -2.37 -11.12
N GLY A 69 -22.54 -3.66 -10.84
CA GLY A 69 -21.28 -4.25 -10.41
C GLY A 69 -20.34 -4.58 -11.58
N LEU A 70 -19.19 -5.19 -11.24
CA LEU A 70 -18.00 -5.27 -12.07
C LEU A 70 -18.21 -6.09 -13.34
N LYS A 71 -18.32 -5.43 -14.49
CA LYS A 71 -18.53 -6.05 -15.81
C LYS A 71 -17.44 -5.60 -16.76
N SER A 72 -17.09 -6.42 -17.76
CA SER A 72 -16.19 -6.02 -18.85
C SER A 72 -16.98 -5.44 -20.02
N TYR A 73 -16.37 -4.54 -20.80
CA TYR A 73 -17.00 -3.98 -22.00
C TYR A 73 -17.33 -5.09 -23.01
N GLY A 74 -18.46 -4.99 -23.71
CA GLY A 74 -18.86 -5.94 -24.76
C GLY A 74 -18.09 -5.79 -26.07
N SER A 75 -17.44 -4.64 -26.31
CA SER A 75 -16.67 -4.38 -27.53
C SER A 75 -15.65 -3.25 -27.37
N CYS A 76 -14.74 -3.12 -28.35
CA CYS A 76 -13.86 -1.94 -28.44
C CYS A 76 -14.62 -0.64 -28.73
N ASP A 77 -15.73 -0.71 -29.45
CA ASP A 77 -16.52 0.48 -29.82
C ASP A 77 -17.28 1.04 -28.61
N GLU A 78 -17.75 0.15 -27.73
CA GLU A 78 -18.35 0.50 -26.42
C GLU A 78 -17.31 1.13 -25.48
N LEU A 79 -16.14 0.50 -25.31
CA LEU A 79 -15.02 1.03 -24.54
C LEU A 79 -14.57 2.40 -25.07
N LYS A 80 -14.49 2.54 -26.40
CA LYS A 80 -14.11 3.79 -27.04
C LYS A 80 -15.14 4.89 -26.81
N ALA A 81 -16.43 4.61 -27.04
CA ALA A 81 -17.49 5.58 -26.85
C ALA A 81 -17.55 6.11 -25.40
N ASP A 82 -17.37 5.24 -24.42
CA ASP A 82 -17.36 5.61 -23.00
C ASP A 82 -16.15 6.48 -22.59
N LEU A 83 -14.95 6.11 -23.03
CA LEU A 83 -13.74 6.89 -22.79
C LEU A 83 -13.75 8.22 -23.56
N ASP A 84 -14.11 8.24 -24.84
CA ASP A 84 -14.18 9.45 -25.67
C ASP A 84 -15.26 10.44 -25.15
N ALA A 85 -16.40 9.94 -24.64
CA ALA A 85 -17.40 10.77 -23.98
C ALA A 85 -16.85 11.42 -22.69
N SER A 86 -16.01 10.70 -21.95
CA SER A 86 -15.45 11.17 -20.68
C SER A 86 -14.27 12.13 -20.88
N LEU A 87 -13.46 11.92 -21.92
CA LEU A 87 -12.48 12.90 -22.41
C LEU A 87 -13.19 14.18 -22.84
N SER A 88 -14.34 14.06 -23.51
CA SER A 88 -15.18 15.21 -23.90
C SER A 88 -15.78 15.94 -22.69
N ALA A 89 -16.22 15.20 -21.66
CA ALA A 89 -16.72 15.77 -20.42
C ALA A 89 -15.62 16.48 -19.61
N LYS A 90 -14.44 15.85 -19.46
CA LYS A 90 -13.25 16.47 -18.85
C LYS A 90 -12.85 17.73 -19.63
N TRP A 91 -12.83 17.69 -20.96
CA TRP A 91 -12.49 18.86 -21.76
C TRP A 91 -13.43 20.05 -21.52
N LEU A 92 -14.74 19.81 -21.36
CA LEU A 92 -15.68 20.88 -21.00
C LEU A 92 -15.39 21.51 -19.63
N GLN A 93 -14.90 20.73 -18.66
CA GLN A 93 -14.45 21.25 -17.36
C GLN A 93 -13.14 22.01 -17.48
N ASP A 94 -12.09 21.40 -18.06
CA ASP A 94 -10.76 22.01 -18.22
C ASP A 94 -10.86 23.36 -18.93
N LYS A 95 -11.70 23.44 -19.97
CA LYS A 95 -12.02 24.66 -20.69
C LYS A 95 -12.73 25.70 -19.82
N ALA A 96 -13.69 25.31 -18.99
CA ALA A 96 -14.39 26.24 -18.08
C ALA A 96 -13.43 26.81 -17.02
N GLU A 97 -12.45 26.02 -16.56
CA GLU A 97 -11.38 26.48 -15.68
C GLU A 97 -10.41 27.42 -16.40
N MET A 98 -9.94 27.07 -17.60
CA MET A 98 -9.11 27.96 -18.44
C MET A 98 -9.80 29.31 -18.68
N ALA A 99 -11.12 29.28 -18.94
CA ALA A 99 -11.95 30.47 -19.14
C ALA A 99 -12.04 31.33 -17.86
N THR A 100 -12.26 30.68 -16.71
CA THR A 100 -12.30 31.33 -15.39
C THR A 100 -10.96 31.98 -15.04
N ASN A 101 -9.84 31.31 -15.33
CA ASN A 101 -8.50 31.83 -15.08
C ASN A 101 -8.17 33.05 -15.94
N ILE A 102 -8.56 33.06 -17.23
CA ILE A 102 -8.44 34.25 -18.09
C ILE A 102 -9.29 35.40 -17.54
N GLN A 103 -10.55 35.12 -17.16
CA GLN A 103 -11.43 36.14 -16.60
C GLN A 103 -10.92 36.74 -15.29
N ASN A 104 -10.36 35.91 -14.39
CA ASN A 104 -9.77 36.37 -13.14
C ASN A 104 -8.55 37.28 -13.40
N GLN A 105 -7.69 36.93 -14.36
CA GLN A 105 -6.53 37.74 -14.72
C GLN A 105 -6.92 39.07 -15.40
N LEU A 106 -7.97 39.07 -16.24
CA LEU A 106 -8.54 40.32 -16.78
C LEU A 106 -9.03 41.25 -15.66
N ILE A 107 -9.64 40.69 -14.61
CA ILE A 107 -10.14 41.47 -13.47
C ILE A 107 -8.99 41.99 -12.60
N SER A 108 -7.93 41.19 -12.37
CA SER A 108 -6.75 41.67 -11.63
C SER A 108 -6.02 42.79 -12.37
N ASP A 109 -5.90 42.67 -13.68
CA ASP A 109 -5.23 43.68 -14.53
C ASP A 109 -6.05 44.98 -14.65
N GLU A 110 -7.36 44.94 -14.44
CA GLU A 110 -8.24 46.12 -14.31
C GLU A 110 -8.19 46.78 -12.91
N THR A 111 -7.59 46.14 -11.88
CA THR A 111 -7.52 46.68 -10.51
C THR A 111 -6.13 47.18 -10.11
N PRO A 112 -5.98 48.43 -9.63
CA PRO A 112 -4.70 48.92 -9.12
C PRO A 112 -4.20 48.10 -7.92
N GLN A 113 -2.94 47.68 -7.94
CA GLN A 113 -2.30 47.05 -6.78
C GLN A 113 -2.39 47.96 -5.56
N ARG A 114 -2.66 47.34 -4.40
CA ARG A 114 -2.69 48.01 -3.11
C ARG A 114 -1.76 47.24 -2.17
N ASP A 115 -0.64 47.86 -1.83
CA ASP A 115 0.41 47.22 -1.01
C ASP A 115 -0.14 46.76 0.34
N ALA A 116 0.18 45.52 0.71
CA ALA A 116 -0.26 44.88 1.94
C ALA A 116 0.87 44.08 2.62
N TYR A 117 2.07 44.66 2.67
CA TYR A 117 3.17 44.16 3.50
C TYR A 117 3.12 44.80 4.89
N SER A 118 2.76 44.04 5.93
CA SER A 118 3.31 44.12 7.31
C SER A 118 2.46 43.32 8.32
N GLN A 119 3.03 43.14 9.52
CA GLN A 119 2.38 42.66 10.76
C GLN A 119 2.08 41.15 10.84
N PHE A 120 3.10 40.38 11.24
CA PHE A 120 2.97 39.44 12.35
C PHE A 120 4.34 39.18 13.01
N GLU A 121 4.60 39.86 14.14
CA GLU A 121 5.71 39.57 15.08
C GLU A 121 5.21 39.81 16.52
N GLY A 122 5.80 39.11 17.48
CA GLY A 122 5.46 39.18 18.92
C GLY A 122 4.32 38.21 19.32
N ASN A 123 4.44 37.37 20.35
CA ASN A 123 5.43 37.37 21.45
C ASN A 123 5.82 35.94 21.87
N ILE A 124 7.07 35.78 22.30
CA ILE A 124 7.51 34.69 23.18
C ILE A 124 7.65 35.28 24.58
N ALA A 125 7.12 34.58 25.59
CA ALA A 125 7.40 34.85 27.00
C ALA A 125 7.72 33.52 27.70
N SER A 126 8.77 33.50 28.51
CA SER A 126 9.31 32.28 29.13
C SER A 126 9.35 32.41 30.66
N SER A 127 9.25 31.27 31.35
CA SER A 127 9.62 31.10 32.77
C SER A 127 9.85 29.60 33.03
N ALA A 128 10.90 29.26 33.78
CA ALA A 128 11.07 27.94 34.40
C ALA A 128 10.49 27.98 35.85
N VAL A 129 10.64 26.99 36.75
CA VAL A 129 11.91 26.55 37.41
C VAL A 129 11.61 25.32 38.31
N GLU A 130 12.63 24.45 38.50
CA GLU A 130 12.84 23.41 39.56
C GLU A 130 11.84 22.24 39.80
N ASP A 131 12.16 21.10 39.17
CA ASP A 131 12.71 19.85 39.77
C ASP A 131 12.43 19.45 41.24
N SER A 132 12.11 18.16 41.48
CA SER A 132 12.33 17.39 42.74
C SER A 132 12.05 15.88 42.59
N ALA A 133 12.99 15.02 42.99
CA ALA A 133 12.91 13.55 43.11
C ALA A 133 13.76 13.07 44.33
N PRO A 134 13.99 11.76 44.66
CA PRO A 134 13.49 10.46 44.14
C PRO A 134 12.82 9.61 45.29
N THR A 135 12.89 8.28 45.57
CA THR A 135 13.71 7.12 45.11
C THR A 135 13.08 5.73 45.47
N SER A 136 13.29 4.73 44.58
CA SER A 136 13.59 3.27 44.77
C SER A 136 13.08 2.39 45.93
N THR A 137 12.73 1.11 45.61
CA THR A 137 13.54 -0.13 45.85
C THR A 137 12.80 -1.44 45.40
N SER A 138 13.45 -2.62 45.45
CA SER A 138 13.08 -3.84 44.68
C SER A 138 13.46 -5.20 45.33
N ALA A 139 12.80 -6.32 44.91
CA ALA A 139 13.18 -7.74 45.12
C ALA A 139 12.23 -8.71 44.33
N SER A 140 12.46 -10.03 44.24
CA SER A 140 13.43 -10.72 43.33
C SER A 140 13.25 -12.27 43.28
N SER A 141 13.31 -12.88 42.07
CA SER A 141 13.57 -14.33 41.78
C SER A 141 12.46 -15.36 42.17
N PRO A 142 12.50 -16.66 41.74
CA PRO A 142 13.46 -17.42 40.90
C PRO A 142 12.83 -18.14 39.65
N VAL A 143 13.50 -19.18 39.08
CA VAL A 143 13.29 -19.76 37.72
C VAL A 143 13.41 -21.31 37.68
N ALA A 144 12.64 -22.03 36.83
CA ALA A 144 13.00 -23.27 36.08
C ALA A 144 11.83 -23.83 35.19
N THR A 145 11.93 -24.77 34.22
CA THR A 145 12.84 -24.99 33.05
C THR A 145 12.32 -26.15 32.13
N ALA A 146 12.06 -25.88 30.83
CA ALA A 146 12.23 -26.67 29.58
C ALA A 146 12.18 -28.22 29.46
N THR A 147 11.63 -28.76 28.34
CA THR A 147 12.43 -29.28 27.17
C THR A 147 11.68 -29.99 25.99
N SER A 148 12.06 -29.62 24.74
CA SER A 148 12.31 -30.45 23.50
C SER A 148 11.20 -31.10 22.64
N ASP A 149 11.37 -31.41 21.33
CA ASP A 149 12.19 -30.87 20.19
C ASP A 149 11.92 -31.69 18.88
N THR A 150 11.81 -31.07 17.68
CA THR A 150 11.77 -31.74 16.35
C THR A 150 12.29 -30.85 15.20
N LYS A 151 12.41 -31.36 13.95
CA LYS A 151 13.16 -30.67 12.86
C LYS A 151 12.53 -30.79 11.44
N GLU A 152 11.88 -29.74 10.96
CA GLU A 152 11.45 -29.56 9.56
C GLU A 152 12.05 -28.29 8.91
N ASP A 153 11.95 -28.15 7.58
CA ASP A 153 12.31 -26.91 6.87
C ASP A 153 11.28 -25.78 7.12
N SER A 154 11.72 -24.53 7.21
CA SER A 154 10.83 -23.36 7.25
C SER A 154 10.55 -22.79 5.87
N GLN A 155 9.32 -22.32 5.64
CA GLN A 155 8.95 -21.52 4.47
C GLN A 155 9.02 -20.01 4.78
N THR A 156 8.95 -19.17 3.75
CA THR A 156 8.62 -17.74 3.95
C THR A 156 7.24 -17.62 4.59
N ASN A 157 7.11 -16.78 5.61
CA ASN A 157 5.81 -16.42 6.18
C ASN A 157 4.98 -15.66 5.12
N VAL A 158 3.85 -16.23 4.70
CA VAL A 158 2.92 -15.68 3.69
C VAL A 158 1.57 -15.36 4.32
N GLN A 159 0.79 -14.52 3.64
CA GLN A 159 -0.56 -14.14 4.02
C GLN A 159 -1.56 -15.29 3.87
N GLU A 160 -1.56 -15.98 2.71
CA GLU A 160 -2.54 -17.01 2.37
C GLU A 160 -1.88 -18.36 2.03
N LYS A 161 -2.45 -19.44 2.57
CA LYS A 161 -1.83 -20.77 2.46
C LYS A 161 -1.90 -21.31 1.03
N GLY A 162 -0.73 -21.48 0.41
CA GLY A 162 -0.61 -21.92 -0.99
C GLY A 162 -0.60 -20.79 -2.01
N VAL A 163 -0.62 -19.53 -1.55
CA VAL A 163 -0.35 -18.34 -2.37
C VAL A 163 1.04 -17.85 -1.99
N ASP A 164 2.01 -18.05 -2.88
CA ASP A 164 3.40 -17.71 -2.63
C ASP A 164 3.71 -16.24 -3.01
N GLU A 165 4.70 -15.62 -2.38
CA GLU A 165 4.92 -14.16 -2.38
C GLU A 165 6.32 -13.76 -2.86
N ALA A 166 6.39 -12.70 -3.67
CA ALA A 166 7.64 -12.12 -4.15
C ALA A 166 8.61 -11.73 -3.00
N ASP A 167 9.86 -12.21 -3.05
CA ASP A 167 10.92 -11.74 -2.17
C ASP A 167 12.30 -11.70 -2.86
N SER A 168 13.21 -10.93 -2.28
CA SER A 168 14.62 -10.77 -2.60
C SER A 168 15.54 -11.95 -2.23
N PHE A 169 15.07 -12.90 -1.42
CA PHE A 169 15.80 -14.14 -1.08
C PHE A 169 14.86 -15.34 -1.16
N ARG A 170 15.26 -16.42 -1.83
CA ARG A 170 14.43 -17.63 -2.00
C ARG A 170 15.25 -18.92 -1.92
N VAL A 171 14.61 -19.99 -1.48
CA VAL A 171 15.21 -21.34 -1.36
C VAL A 171 14.46 -22.29 -2.27
N GLY A 172 15.13 -22.75 -3.33
CA GLY A 172 14.61 -23.79 -4.23
C GLY A 172 14.98 -25.21 -3.78
N VAL A 173 14.70 -26.18 -4.66
CA VAL A 173 15.03 -27.59 -4.43
C VAL A 173 16.56 -27.81 -4.37
N ASP A 174 17.29 -27.27 -5.34
CA ASP A 174 18.74 -27.50 -5.46
C ASP A 174 19.62 -26.35 -4.93
N GLN A 175 19.06 -25.14 -4.84
CA GLN A 175 19.82 -23.89 -4.82
C GLN A 175 19.13 -22.82 -3.96
N ILE A 176 19.94 -21.96 -3.35
CA ILE A 176 19.51 -20.75 -2.65
C ILE A 176 19.85 -19.54 -3.52
N PHE A 177 18.92 -18.59 -3.58
CA PHE A 177 18.98 -17.39 -4.41
C PHE A 177 18.88 -16.15 -3.52
N ALA A 178 19.82 -15.22 -3.65
CA ALA A 178 19.93 -14.06 -2.76
C ALA A 178 20.32 -12.80 -3.53
N ILE A 179 19.49 -11.75 -3.52
CA ILE A 179 19.84 -10.47 -4.14
C ILE A 179 20.82 -9.69 -3.24
N SER A 180 22.03 -9.50 -3.76
CA SER A 180 23.08 -8.68 -3.17
C SER A 180 23.24 -7.41 -4.01
N PHE A 181 22.63 -6.31 -3.54
CA PHE A 181 22.55 -5.01 -4.23
C PHE A 181 21.87 -5.06 -5.61
N ASP A 182 22.64 -5.31 -6.66
CA ASP A 182 22.25 -5.39 -8.08
C ASP A 182 22.70 -6.72 -8.73
N ASN A 183 23.06 -7.71 -7.91
CA ASN A 183 23.54 -9.02 -8.33
C ASN A 183 22.83 -10.14 -7.56
N LEU A 184 22.10 -10.99 -8.28
CA LEU A 184 21.53 -12.23 -7.76
C LEU A 184 22.65 -13.26 -7.58
N GLN A 185 22.95 -13.59 -6.32
CA GLN A 185 23.86 -14.68 -5.96
C GLN A 185 23.15 -16.01 -6.16
N VAL A 186 23.89 -16.97 -6.73
CA VAL A 186 23.48 -18.36 -6.91
C VAL A 186 24.32 -19.23 -6.00
N ILE A 187 23.67 -19.97 -5.11
CA ILE A 187 24.31 -20.69 -4.01
C ILE A 187 23.81 -22.13 -4.04
N ASP A 188 24.73 -23.09 -3.89
CA ASP A 188 24.35 -24.50 -3.78
C ASP A 188 23.65 -24.76 -2.44
N ARG A 189 22.47 -25.39 -2.42
CA ARG A 189 21.73 -25.63 -1.17
C ARG A 189 22.49 -26.58 -0.24
N ALA A 190 23.09 -27.63 -0.78
CA ALA A 190 23.75 -28.66 0.03
C ALA A 190 25.06 -28.13 0.62
N THR A 191 25.97 -27.64 -0.24
CA THR A 191 27.33 -27.22 0.19
C THR A 191 27.40 -25.78 0.69
N LEU A 192 26.37 -24.95 0.44
CA LEU A 192 26.33 -23.51 0.74
C LEU A 192 27.41 -22.67 0.04
N THR A 193 28.08 -23.22 -0.97
CA THR A 193 29.07 -22.50 -1.77
C THR A 193 28.39 -21.64 -2.84
N VAL A 194 28.83 -20.38 -2.99
CA VAL A 194 28.43 -19.54 -4.14
C VAL A 194 28.95 -20.16 -5.43
N GLN A 195 28.04 -20.53 -6.32
CA GLN A 195 28.32 -21.06 -7.66
C GLN A 195 28.62 -19.92 -8.65
N GLY A 196 28.05 -18.74 -8.41
CA GLY A 196 28.27 -17.53 -9.20
C GLY A 196 27.24 -16.45 -8.87
N ALA A 197 27.23 -15.38 -9.67
CA ALA A 197 26.25 -14.31 -9.58
C ALA A 197 25.82 -13.85 -10.99
N MET A 198 24.61 -13.28 -11.09
CA MET A 198 24.11 -12.66 -12.31
C MET A 198 23.55 -11.26 -12.00
N PRO A 199 23.74 -10.25 -12.89
CA PRO A 199 23.20 -8.92 -12.68
C PRO A 199 21.67 -8.93 -12.78
N VAL A 200 21.01 -8.14 -11.93
CA VAL A 200 19.55 -7.95 -11.90
C VAL A 200 19.19 -6.49 -11.67
N ALA A 201 18.01 -6.08 -12.13
CA ALA A 201 17.46 -4.75 -11.82
C ALA A 201 17.35 -4.49 -10.30
N LYS A 202 17.55 -3.24 -9.88
CA LYS A 202 17.33 -2.83 -8.48
C LYS A 202 15.87 -3.06 -8.09
N GLY A 203 15.64 -3.79 -7.00
CA GLY A 203 14.28 -4.12 -6.54
C GLY A 203 13.62 -5.29 -7.29
N ALA A 204 14.39 -6.07 -8.06
CA ALA A 204 13.91 -7.30 -8.65
C ALA A 204 13.37 -8.28 -7.59
N GLN A 205 12.40 -9.11 -7.99
CA GLN A 205 11.70 -10.05 -7.12
C GLN A 205 11.88 -11.49 -7.58
N LEU A 206 11.90 -12.45 -6.65
CA LEU A 206 12.18 -13.86 -6.93
C LEU A 206 11.02 -14.78 -6.51
N TYR A 207 10.85 -15.85 -7.29
CA TYR A 207 10.09 -17.04 -6.93
C TYR A 207 10.89 -18.31 -7.22
N THR A 208 10.61 -19.38 -6.48
CA THR A 208 11.15 -20.72 -6.73
C THR A 208 10.04 -21.75 -6.66
N SER A 209 9.86 -22.54 -7.73
CA SER A 209 8.87 -23.62 -7.79
C SER A 209 9.45 -24.82 -8.52
N GLY A 210 9.53 -25.97 -7.83
CA GLY A 210 10.27 -27.14 -8.32
C GLY A 210 11.71 -26.78 -8.73
N HIS A 211 12.11 -27.21 -9.93
CA HIS A 211 13.41 -26.87 -10.53
C HIS A 211 13.35 -25.60 -11.42
N LYS A 212 12.59 -24.59 -11.00
CA LYS A 212 12.50 -23.28 -11.67
C LYS A 212 12.78 -22.13 -10.71
N LEU A 213 13.44 -21.12 -11.25
CA LEU A 213 13.62 -19.78 -10.68
C LEU A 213 12.88 -18.79 -11.58
N VAL A 214 12.06 -17.92 -11.00
CA VAL A 214 11.49 -16.76 -11.69
C VAL A 214 12.11 -15.50 -11.13
N VAL A 215 12.52 -14.59 -12.00
CA VAL A 215 13.05 -13.26 -11.66
C VAL A 215 12.19 -12.20 -12.35
N ILE A 216 11.55 -11.34 -11.57
CA ILE A 216 10.77 -10.20 -12.07
C ILE A 216 11.62 -8.94 -11.92
N GLU A 217 11.90 -8.27 -13.03
CA GLU A 217 12.69 -7.04 -13.07
C GLU A 217 11.83 -5.86 -13.52
N ALA A 218 11.57 -4.91 -12.62
CA ALA A 218 11.00 -3.62 -13.00
C ALA A 218 12.08 -2.76 -13.69
N LEU A 219 11.94 -2.58 -15.00
CA LEU A 219 12.79 -1.73 -15.82
C LEU A 219 12.23 -0.30 -15.81
N ALA A 220 12.64 0.48 -14.82
CA ALA A 220 12.36 1.91 -14.80
C ALA A 220 13.02 2.59 -16.02
N ASN A 221 12.26 3.42 -16.74
CA ASN A 221 12.89 4.50 -17.50
C ASN A 221 13.57 5.45 -16.49
N PRO A 222 14.82 5.89 -16.74
CA PRO A 222 15.61 6.61 -15.74
C PRO A 222 15.06 8.02 -15.49
N VAL A 223 14.20 8.13 -14.49
CA VAL A 223 13.84 9.38 -13.81
C VAL A 223 14.29 9.22 -12.36
N ASP A 224 15.28 10.00 -11.93
CA ASP A 224 15.82 9.98 -10.56
C ASP A 224 14.78 10.45 -9.55
N THR A 225 13.92 9.52 -9.11
CA THR A 225 13.15 9.64 -7.88
C THR A 225 13.94 8.99 -6.75
N PRO A 226 14.31 9.75 -5.70
CA PRO A 226 14.88 9.13 -4.51
C PRO A 226 13.77 8.32 -3.82
N LEU A 227 13.88 6.99 -3.85
CA LEU A 227 13.08 6.10 -3.01
C LEU A 227 13.38 6.43 -1.54
N SER A 228 12.54 7.31 -0.97
CA SER A 228 12.78 7.93 0.32
C SER A 228 12.36 7.00 1.46
N ARG A 229 13.29 6.09 1.79
CA ARG A 229 13.53 5.51 3.12
C ARG A 229 12.29 5.35 4.03
N ALA A 230 11.84 4.11 4.21
CA ALA A 230 11.05 3.76 5.37
C ALA A 230 11.83 4.09 6.66
N THR A 231 11.32 5.03 7.46
CA THR A 231 11.73 5.21 8.84
C THR A 231 11.04 4.16 9.73
N PRO A 232 11.63 3.71 10.86
CA PRO A 232 11.00 2.69 11.72
C PRO A 232 9.70 3.14 12.41
N VAL A 233 9.36 4.41 12.30
CA VAL A 233 8.13 5.07 12.77
C VAL A 233 7.74 6.07 11.68
N VAL A 234 6.44 6.34 11.54
CA VAL A 234 5.78 6.94 10.36
C VAL A 234 5.63 5.93 9.23
N ASP A 235 4.48 5.26 9.19
CA ASP A 235 3.96 4.61 7.98
C ASP A 235 3.68 5.71 6.94
N SER A 236 4.58 5.89 5.99
CA SER A 236 4.37 6.75 4.84
C SER A 236 5.10 6.18 3.62
N VAL A 237 4.43 5.25 2.92
CA VAL A 237 4.82 4.91 1.55
C VAL A 237 4.37 6.07 0.65
N GLU A 238 5.14 7.16 0.62
CA GLU A 238 4.96 8.28 -0.33
C GLU A 238 5.36 7.87 -1.76
N GLY A 239 4.71 6.82 -2.27
CA GLY A 239 4.69 6.44 -3.67
C GLY A 239 3.78 7.36 -4.47
N GLY A 240 4.13 8.65 -4.56
CA GLY A 240 3.41 9.58 -5.44
C GLY A 240 3.40 9.02 -6.88
N PRO A 241 2.24 8.96 -7.57
CA PRO A 241 2.11 8.26 -8.85
C PRO A 241 2.81 9.02 -9.98
N MET A 242 4.12 8.81 -10.10
CA MET A 242 4.92 9.40 -11.16
C MET A 242 4.56 8.73 -12.50
N GLN A 243 3.99 9.52 -13.41
CA GLN A 243 3.64 9.10 -14.77
C GLN A 243 4.88 8.68 -15.57
N VAL A 244 5.22 7.39 -15.51
CA VAL A 244 6.27 6.76 -16.33
C VAL A 244 5.69 5.50 -16.96
N ALA A 245 5.76 5.42 -18.29
CA ALA A 245 5.55 4.17 -19.00
C ALA A 245 6.68 3.19 -18.61
N GLY A 246 6.39 2.30 -17.66
CA GLY A 246 7.31 1.27 -17.20
C GLY A 246 7.40 0.09 -18.17
N LYS A 247 8.43 -0.72 -17.99
CA LYS A 247 8.48 -2.09 -18.53
C LYS A 247 8.90 -3.04 -17.42
N MET A 248 8.52 -4.30 -17.54
CA MET A 248 8.97 -5.38 -16.67
C MET A 248 9.43 -6.56 -17.51
N ASN A 249 10.51 -7.20 -17.11
CA ASN A 249 10.92 -8.51 -17.62
C ASN A 249 10.62 -9.57 -16.56
N VAL A 250 9.75 -10.53 -16.88
CA VAL A 250 9.60 -11.78 -16.12
C VAL A 250 10.48 -12.83 -16.79
N ARG A 251 11.60 -13.18 -16.16
CA ARG A 251 12.55 -14.19 -16.66
C ARG A 251 12.34 -15.50 -15.91
N ILE A 252 12.19 -16.59 -16.65
CA ILE A 252 12.03 -17.95 -16.11
C ILE A 252 13.28 -18.76 -16.45
N TYR A 253 13.92 -19.33 -15.44
CA TYR A 253 15.12 -20.15 -15.54
C TYR A 253 14.84 -21.57 -15.03
N THR A 254 15.51 -22.59 -15.58
CA THR A 254 15.66 -23.90 -14.95
C THR A 254 16.86 -23.90 -14.00
N THR A 255 16.69 -24.52 -12.83
CA THR A 255 17.69 -24.66 -11.76
C THR A 255 18.28 -26.07 -11.72
N ALA A 256 19.48 -26.23 -11.15
CA ALA A 256 20.11 -27.53 -10.94
C ALA A 256 21.27 -27.44 -9.93
N ALA A 257 21.48 -28.50 -9.15
CA ALA A 257 22.60 -28.58 -8.20
C ALA A 257 23.96 -28.41 -8.92
N GLY A 258 24.88 -27.68 -8.28
CA GLY A 258 26.20 -27.35 -8.82
C GLY A 258 26.24 -26.48 -10.10
N LYS A 259 25.14 -25.88 -10.58
CA LYS A 259 25.10 -25.18 -11.89
C LYS A 259 24.35 -23.85 -11.87
N MET A 260 24.90 -22.83 -12.53
CA MET A 260 24.18 -21.57 -12.79
C MET A 260 22.84 -21.81 -13.51
N PRO A 261 21.73 -21.14 -13.12
CA PRO A 261 20.43 -21.29 -13.77
C PRO A 261 20.46 -20.94 -15.26
N VAL A 262 19.71 -21.71 -16.06
CA VAL A 262 19.64 -21.55 -17.51
C VAL A 262 18.33 -20.87 -17.89
N LEU A 263 18.40 -19.73 -18.58
CA LEU A 263 17.22 -18.97 -19.01
C LEU A 263 16.40 -19.76 -20.04
N VAL A 264 15.11 -19.94 -19.77
CA VAL A 264 14.15 -20.62 -20.66
C VAL A 264 13.33 -19.61 -21.46
N ARG A 265 12.80 -18.57 -20.80
CA ARG A 265 11.94 -17.55 -21.42
C ARG A 265 12.09 -16.22 -20.70
N THR A 266 12.00 -15.13 -21.45
CA THR A 266 11.68 -13.79 -20.93
C THR A 266 10.30 -13.40 -21.46
N GLN A 267 9.41 -12.96 -20.59
CA GLN A 267 8.16 -12.31 -20.93
C GLN A 267 8.30 -10.81 -20.62
N GLU A 268 8.15 -9.95 -21.63
CA GLU A 268 8.02 -8.50 -21.40
C GLU A 268 6.56 -8.19 -21.04
N ILE A 269 6.36 -7.33 -20.04
CA ILE A 269 5.05 -6.78 -19.65
C ILE A 269 5.20 -5.26 -19.53
N ALA A 270 4.34 -4.48 -20.18
CA ALA A 270 4.34 -3.02 -20.05
C ALA A 270 3.70 -2.55 -18.73
N GLY A 271 4.10 -1.38 -18.24
CA GLY A 271 3.63 -0.78 -16.98
C GLY A 271 4.65 -0.85 -15.85
N GLN A 272 4.32 -0.19 -14.75
CA GLN A 272 5.03 -0.22 -13.47
C GLN A 272 4.51 -1.38 -12.62
N TYR A 273 5.43 -2.20 -12.08
CA TYR A 273 5.12 -3.26 -11.12
C TYR A 273 4.41 -2.68 -9.89
N VAL A 274 3.28 -3.27 -9.51
CA VAL A 274 2.61 -3.04 -8.21
C VAL A 274 3.03 -4.17 -7.28
N ASP A 275 2.55 -5.38 -7.53
CA ASP A 275 2.85 -6.57 -6.73
C ASP A 275 2.57 -7.86 -7.53
N SER A 276 2.93 -9.03 -7.00
CA SER A 276 2.70 -10.34 -7.62
C SER A 276 2.52 -11.47 -6.60
N ARG A 277 1.92 -12.58 -7.02
CA ARG A 277 1.82 -13.84 -6.26
C ARG A 277 2.03 -15.04 -7.18
N LEU A 278 2.44 -16.19 -6.66
CA LEU A 278 2.53 -17.45 -7.41
C LEU A 278 1.59 -18.50 -6.80
N ILE A 279 0.65 -18.98 -7.61
CA ILE A 279 -0.33 -20.00 -7.21
C ILE A 279 -0.03 -21.26 -8.03
N ALA A 280 0.61 -22.25 -7.39
CA ALA A 280 1.18 -23.45 -8.01
C ALA A 280 2.17 -23.14 -9.16
N ASN A 281 1.66 -22.97 -10.39
CA ASN A 281 2.44 -22.58 -11.57
C ASN A 281 1.89 -21.34 -12.30
N GLN A 282 0.85 -20.68 -11.78
CA GLN A 282 0.35 -19.41 -12.32
C GLN A 282 0.98 -18.25 -11.55
N LEU A 283 1.92 -17.55 -12.18
CA LEU A 283 2.41 -16.28 -11.68
C LEU A 283 1.39 -15.19 -12.01
N ILE A 284 0.82 -14.59 -10.98
CA ILE A 284 -0.11 -13.47 -11.06
C ILE A 284 0.67 -12.21 -10.79
N LEU A 285 0.69 -11.28 -11.75
CA LEU A 285 1.40 -10.01 -11.67
C LEU A 285 0.42 -8.87 -11.88
N VAL A 286 0.49 -7.85 -11.03
CA VAL A 286 -0.30 -6.64 -11.11
C VAL A 286 0.60 -5.44 -11.43
N ALA A 287 0.18 -4.63 -12.40
CA ALA A 287 0.95 -3.47 -12.86
C ALA A 287 0.04 -2.32 -13.30
N ASN A 288 0.43 -1.09 -12.96
CA ASN A 288 -0.22 0.13 -13.42
C ASN A 288 0.46 0.63 -14.70
N ASP A 289 -0.30 0.93 -15.75
CA ASP A 289 0.23 1.43 -17.02
C ASP A 289 -0.58 2.63 -17.54
N THR A 290 -0.05 3.36 -18.51
CA THR A 290 -0.72 4.54 -19.08
C THR A 290 -1.59 4.17 -20.28
N MET A 291 -2.78 4.77 -20.38
CA MET A 291 -3.55 4.73 -21.62
C MET A 291 -2.98 5.73 -22.64
N GLU A 292 -3.04 5.38 -23.93
CA GLU A 292 -2.54 6.21 -25.03
C GLU A 292 -3.70 6.99 -25.67
N PHE A 293 -3.52 8.31 -25.85
CA PHE A 293 -4.58 9.20 -26.36
C PHE A 293 -4.16 9.95 -27.62
N VAL A 294 -5.15 10.25 -28.47
CA VAL A 294 -5.02 11.23 -29.54
C VAL A 294 -5.25 12.60 -28.92
N SER A 295 -4.18 13.38 -28.72
CA SER A 295 -4.25 14.72 -28.17
C SER A 295 -4.36 15.81 -29.25
N GLU A 296 -5.32 16.70 -29.13
CA GLU A 296 -5.56 17.83 -30.02
C GLU A 296 -5.06 19.16 -29.42
N PRO A 297 -4.56 20.12 -30.22
CA PRO A 297 -4.14 21.42 -29.72
C PRO A 297 -5.35 22.29 -29.34
N VAL A 298 -5.36 22.86 -28.14
CA VAL A 298 -6.42 23.77 -27.67
C VAL A 298 -6.45 25.02 -28.55
N GLN A 299 -7.63 25.41 -29.04
CA GLN A 299 -7.78 26.55 -29.94
C GLN A 299 -8.43 27.74 -29.24
N TRP A 300 -8.01 28.95 -29.61
CA TRP A 300 -8.71 30.17 -29.19
C TRP A 300 -10.20 30.13 -29.53
N SER A 301 -10.55 29.62 -30.72
CA SER A 301 -11.93 29.48 -31.20
C SER A 301 -12.82 28.59 -30.32
N ASP A 302 -12.27 27.75 -29.45
CA ASP A 302 -13.06 26.99 -28.49
C ASP A 302 -13.81 27.95 -27.54
N PHE A 303 -13.18 29.05 -27.17
CA PHE A 303 -13.70 30.09 -26.27
C PHE A 303 -14.63 31.10 -26.97
N SER A 304 -15.04 30.84 -28.22
CA SER A 304 -15.91 31.72 -29.04
C SER A 304 -17.31 32.02 -28.47
N LYS A 305 -17.68 31.41 -27.34
CA LYS A 305 -18.93 31.69 -26.60
C LYS A 305 -18.72 32.55 -25.34
N GLU A 306 -17.48 32.80 -24.93
CA GLU A 306 -17.18 33.57 -23.73
C GLU A 306 -17.34 35.07 -23.96
N VAL A 307 -17.88 35.80 -22.99
CA VAL A 307 -18.21 37.23 -23.12
C VAL A 307 -16.97 38.08 -23.45
N TRP A 308 -15.81 37.68 -22.92
CA TRP A 308 -14.52 38.35 -23.15
C TRP A 308 -13.79 37.90 -24.42
N TYR A 309 -14.33 36.99 -25.24
CA TYR A 309 -13.68 36.47 -26.46
C TYR A 309 -13.31 37.56 -27.49
N ALA A 310 -14.01 38.70 -27.49
CA ALA A 310 -13.69 39.85 -28.33
C ALA A 310 -12.56 40.76 -27.78
N ASN A 311 -12.08 40.53 -26.55
CA ASN A 311 -11.06 41.34 -25.90
C ASN A 311 -9.65 40.92 -26.36
N SER A 312 -8.90 41.87 -26.93
CA SER A 312 -7.53 41.64 -27.39
C SER A 312 -6.56 41.28 -26.26
N HIS A 313 -6.76 41.79 -25.05
CA HIS A 313 -5.97 41.41 -23.87
C HIS A 313 -6.24 39.96 -23.46
N ALA A 314 -7.51 39.52 -23.53
CA ALA A 314 -7.87 38.12 -23.26
C ALA A 314 -7.19 37.14 -24.25
N LYS A 315 -7.05 37.55 -25.52
CA LYS A 315 -6.28 36.78 -26.52
C LYS A 315 -4.79 36.69 -26.16
N VAL A 316 -4.20 37.76 -25.65
CA VAL A 316 -2.81 37.79 -25.18
C VAL A 316 -2.63 36.88 -23.96
N LEU A 317 -3.54 36.97 -22.98
CA LEU A 317 -3.53 36.09 -21.79
C LEU A 317 -3.64 34.61 -22.17
N PHE A 318 -4.57 34.23 -23.04
CA PHE A 318 -4.63 32.85 -23.57
C PHE A 318 -3.34 32.45 -24.28
N ASP A 319 -2.76 33.34 -25.09
CA ASP A 319 -1.50 33.10 -25.81
C ASP A 319 -0.25 33.06 -24.90
N MET A 320 -0.36 33.50 -23.65
CA MET A 320 0.68 33.40 -22.62
C MET A 320 0.48 32.16 -21.72
N MET A 321 -0.77 31.85 -21.37
CA MET A 321 -1.12 30.80 -20.40
C MET A 321 -1.28 29.42 -21.05
N TYR A 322 -1.84 29.35 -22.27
CA TYR A 322 -2.30 28.09 -22.88
C TYR A 322 -1.78 27.84 -24.30
N ARG A 323 -0.94 28.71 -24.86
CA ARG A 323 -0.29 28.52 -26.16
C ARG A 323 0.51 27.20 -26.20
N GLY A 324 0.07 26.27 -27.07
CA GLY A 324 0.69 24.94 -27.20
C GLY A 324 0.12 23.88 -26.27
N SER A 325 -0.84 24.23 -25.40
CA SER A 325 -1.60 23.26 -24.61
C SER A 325 -2.37 22.31 -25.53
N LYS A 326 -2.51 21.06 -25.06
CA LYS A 326 -3.31 20.03 -25.73
C LYS A 326 -4.39 19.53 -24.79
N ARG A 327 -5.50 19.07 -25.38
CA ARG A 327 -6.53 18.25 -24.73
C ARG A 327 -6.39 16.82 -25.24
N ASP A 328 -6.66 15.83 -24.42
CA ASP A 328 -6.87 14.48 -24.92
C ASP A 328 -8.28 14.36 -25.51
N ALA A 329 -8.37 13.91 -26.75
CA ALA A 329 -9.59 13.98 -27.55
C ALA A 329 -10.22 12.60 -27.82
N SER A 330 -9.43 11.53 -27.90
CA SER A 330 -9.95 10.17 -28.06
C SER A 330 -8.94 9.08 -27.64
N ILE A 331 -9.41 7.95 -27.10
CA ILE A 331 -8.56 6.79 -26.76
C ILE A 331 -7.97 6.12 -28.02
N VAL A 332 -6.70 5.74 -27.97
CA VAL A 332 -6.02 4.95 -29.01
C VAL A 332 -6.19 3.46 -28.74
N ILE A 333 -6.81 2.74 -29.68
CA ILE A 333 -6.97 1.28 -29.65
C ILE A 333 -6.12 0.67 -30.76
N LYS A 334 -5.21 -0.25 -30.41
CA LYS A 334 -4.29 -0.92 -31.35
C LYS A 334 -4.57 -2.41 -31.37
N ALA A 335 -4.83 -2.98 -32.55
CA ALA A 335 -5.14 -4.41 -32.75
C ALA A 335 -6.25 -4.96 -31.82
N LYS A 336 -7.30 -4.16 -31.54
CA LYS A 336 -8.38 -4.45 -30.56
C LYS A 336 -7.89 -4.57 -29.09
N THR A 337 -6.79 -3.92 -28.76
CA THR A 337 -6.25 -3.83 -27.40
C THR A 337 -6.01 -2.37 -26.96
N VAL A 338 -6.01 -2.16 -25.64
CA VAL A 338 -5.42 -0.99 -24.97
C VAL A 338 -4.35 -1.53 -24.03
N SER A 339 -3.11 -1.02 -24.12
CA SER A 339 -1.98 -1.47 -23.29
C SER A 339 -1.74 -3.02 -23.32
N GLY A 340 -2.06 -3.65 -24.47
CA GLY A 340 -1.97 -5.10 -24.69
C GLY A 340 -3.16 -5.91 -24.18
N ILE A 341 -4.07 -5.32 -23.39
CA ILE A 341 -5.30 -5.98 -22.92
C ILE A 341 -6.38 -5.86 -24.00
N ALA A 342 -7.03 -6.97 -24.37
CA ALA A 342 -8.17 -6.95 -25.29
C ALA A 342 -9.32 -6.10 -24.72
N CYS A 343 -10.01 -5.31 -25.54
CA CYS A 343 -11.06 -4.39 -25.06
C CYS A 343 -12.15 -5.10 -24.21
N THR A 344 -12.49 -6.34 -24.58
CA THR A 344 -13.49 -7.17 -23.89
C THR A 344 -13.00 -7.82 -22.60
N ALA A 345 -11.71 -7.67 -22.30
CA ALA A 345 -11.08 -8.04 -21.03
C ALA A 345 -10.72 -6.79 -20.20
N ILE A 346 -11.28 -5.62 -20.52
CA ILE A 346 -11.17 -4.42 -19.68
C ILE A 346 -12.50 -4.24 -18.93
N ALA A 347 -12.44 -4.02 -17.62
CA ALA A 347 -13.59 -3.71 -16.78
C ALA A 347 -14.15 -2.33 -17.13
N GLN A 348 -15.49 -2.25 -17.23
CA GLN A 348 -16.26 -1.02 -17.21
C GLN A 348 -15.92 -0.24 -15.94
N ARG A 349 -15.66 1.05 -16.12
CA ARG A 349 -15.19 1.96 -15.07
C ARG A 349 -16.36 2.62 -14.33
N LYS A 350 -16.14 2.97 -13.07
CA LYS A 350 -17.06 3.72 -12.21
C LYS A 350 -16.71 5.20 -12.11
N VAL A 351 -17.58 5.96 -11.43
CA VAL A 351 -17.36 7.40 -11.10
C VAL A 351 -16.05 7.60 -10.33
N THR A 352 -15.59 6.56 -9.62
CA THR A 352 -14.36 6.47 -8.83
C THR A 352 -13.07 6.41 -9.66
N ASP A 353 -13.20 6.14 -10.95
CA ASP A 353 -12.11 5.69 -11.82
C ASP A 353 -11.68 6.81 -12.78
N PHE A 354 -11.46 8.01 -12.23
CA PHE A 354 -11.21 9.22 -13.00
C PHE A 354 -9.74 9.40 -13.45
N ASP A 355 -8.81 8.55 -12.98
CA ASP A 355 -7.43 8.58 -13.45
C ASP A 355 -7.27 7.79 -14.76
N TRP A 356 -6.54 8.35 -15.73
CA TRP A 356 -6.38 7.80 -17.09
C TRP A 356 -5.35 6.66 -17.18
N SER A 357 -5.13 5.93 -16.09
CA SER A 357 -4.29 4.74 -16.09
C SER A 357 -5.12 3.47 -16.30
N LEU A 358 -4.40 2.37 -16.54
CA LEU A 358 -4.94 1.02 -16.59
C LEU A 358 -4.13 0.14 -15.62
N ALA A 359 -4.73 -0.22 -14.49
CA ALA A 359 -4.27 -1.36 -13.71
C ALA A 359 -4.50 -2.65 -14.53
N LYS A 360 -3.50 -3.52 -14.59
CA LYS A 360 -3.53 -4.77 -15.35
C LYS A 360 -3.15 -5.91 -14.42
N MET A 361 -3.98 -6.95 -14.38
CA MET A 361 -3.61 -8.24 -13.81
C MET A 361 -3.25 -9.19 -14.93
N VAL A 362 -2.12 -9.88 -14.80
CA VAL A 362 -1.59 -10.82 -15.80
C VAL A 362 -1.29 -12.15 -15.12
N SER A 363 -1.90 -13.24 -15.59
CA SER A 363 -1.56 -14.61 -15.24
C SER A 363 -0.63 -15.20 -16.30
N LEU A 364 0.51 -15.71 -15.85
CA LEU A 364 1.52 -16.35 -16.67
C LEU A 364 1.80 -17.77 -16.14
N ASN A 365 1.54 -18.79 -16.94
CA ASN A 365 2.01 -20.14 -16.61
C ASN A 365 3.55 -20.16 -16.64
N ILE A 366 4.21 -20.50 -15.53
CA ILE A 366 5.67 -20.57 -15.44
C ILE A 366 6.25 -21.89 -16.00
N ASP A 367 5.42 -22.92 -16.17
CA ASP A 367 5.84 -24.22 -16.68
C ASP A 367 6.04 -24.23 -18.20
N GLU A 368 5.06 -23.70 -18.93
CA GLU A 368 4.96 -23.76 -20.39
C GLU A 368 4.97 -22.38 -21.06
N ALA A 369 5.25 -22.34 -22.35
CA ALA A 369 5.23 -21.12 -23.15
C ALA A 369 3.80 -20.80 -23.69
N SER A 370 2.86 -20.54 -22.79
CA SER A 370 1.54 -20.00 -23.14
C SER A 370 1.59 -18.49 -23.37
N GLU A 371 0.63 -17.97 -24.15
CA GLU A 371 0.27 -16.54 -24.08
C GLU A 371 -0.16 -16.17 -22.64
N PRO A 372 0.15 -14.96 -22.16
CA PRO A 372 -0.35 -14.48 -20.87
C PRO A 372 -1.86 -14.20 -20.92
N LYS A 373 -2.57 -14.56 -19.86
CA LYS A 373 -4.00 -14.26 -19.69
C LYS A 373 -4.12 -13.01 -18.86
N ALA A 374 -4.92 -12.03 -19.27
CA ALA A 374 -4.90 -10.72 -18.61
C ALA A 374 -6.26 -10.03 -18.61
N ILE A 375 -6.50 -9.27 -17.54
CA ILE A 375 -7.68 -8.42 -17.35
C ILE A 375 -7.21 -7.01 -16.97
N GLY A 376 -7.84 -6.00 -17.56
CA GLY A 376 -7.55 -4.59 -17.32
C GLY A 376 -8.65 -3.92 -16.50
N MET A 377 -8.26 -2.92 -15.72
CA MET A 377 -9.12 -2.11 -14.88
C MET A 377 -8.72 -0.65 -15.07
N ILE A 378 -9.66 0.19 -15.47
CA ILE A 378 -9.42 1.63 -15.60
C ILE A 378 -9.30 2.21 -14.18
N GLY A 379 -8.31 3.06 -13.96
CA GLY A 379 -7.85 3.49 -12.65
C GLY A 379 -6.64 2.70 -12.13
N GLN A 380 -5.82 3.33 -11.27
CA GLN A 380 -4.69 2.67 -10.62
C GLN A 380 -5.14 1.67 -9.54
N GLY A 381 -4.37 0.60 -9.36
CA GLY A 381 -4.39 -0.23 -8.16
C GLY A 381 -3.22 0.11 -7.25
N GLU A 382 -3.45 0.17 -5.94
CA GLU A 382 -2.45 0.55 -4.94
C GLU A 382 -1.90 -0.69 -4.22
N GLU A 383 -2.79 -1.61 -3.81
CA GLU A 383 -2.44 -2.84 -3.08
C GLU A 383 -3.25 -4.03 -3.62
N ILE A 384 -2.77 -5.25 -3.37
CA ILE A 384 -3.45 -6.50 -3.72
C ILE A 384 -3.61 -7.42 -2.50
N TYR A 385 -4.74 -8.12 -2.46
CA TYR A 385 -4.95 -9.29 -1.61
C TYR A 385 -5.35 -10.48 -2.51
N VAL A 386 -4.82 -11.68 -2.25
CA VAL A 386 -4.92 -12.80 -3.19
C VAL A 386 -5.12 -14.13 -2.45
N THR A 387 -6.12 -14.89 -2.89
CA THR A 387 -6.38 -16.27 -2.49
C THR A 387 -6.05 -17.24 -3.63
N SER A 388 -6.27 -18.54 -3.43
CA SER A 388 -6.21 -19.54 -4.51
C SER A 388 -7.30 -19.39 -5.60
N ASP A 389 -8.32 -18.56 -5.39
CA ASP A 389 -9.49 -18.40 -6.28
C ASP A 389 -9.83 -16.95 -6.68
N SER A 390 -9.23 -15.96 -6.02
CA SER A 390 -9.56 -14.54 -6.14
C SER A 390 -8.34 -13.64 -6.04
N VAL A 391 -8.30 -12.58 -6.86
CA VAL A 391 -7.41 -11.43 -6.73
C VAL A 391 -8.27 -10.20 -6.44
N TYR A 392 -8.03 -9.54 -5.32
CA TYR A 392 -8.68 -8.31 -4.91
C TYR A 392 -7.72 -7.14 -5.16
N LEU A 393 -8.12 -6.20 -6.03
CA LEU A 393 -7.41 -4.94 -6.25
C LEU A 393 -8.00 -3.86 -5.34
N LEU A 394 -7.13 -3.11 -4.67
CA LEU A 394 -7.48 -2.12 -3.68
C LEU A 394 -7.02 -0.72 -4.11
N LYS A 395 -7.85 0.29 -3.84
CA LYS A 395 -7.55 1.71 -4.05
C LYS A 395 -8.15 2.52 -2.89
N SER A 396 -7.33 3.30 -2.19
CA SER A 396 -7.63 3.82 -0.85
C SER A 396 -8.11 5.27 -0.84
N LYS A 397 -8.05 5.98 -1.98
CA LYS A 397 -8.35 7.41 -2.02
C LYS A 397 -9.01 7.90 -3.32
N LEU A 398 -9.87 8.91 -3.18
CA LEU A 398 -10.32 9.80 -4.24
C LEU A 398 -9.74 11.21 -4.04
N ASP A 399 -8.56 11.48 -4.59
CA ASP A 399 -8.08 12.87 -4.76
C ASP A 399 -8.72 13.49 -6.00
N TRP A 400 -9.80 14.24 -5.79
CA TRP A 400 -10.51 14.97 -6.84
C TRP A 400 -9.68 16.20 -7.29
N PHE A 401 -9.12 16.16 -8.50
CA PHE A 401 -8.51 17.30 -9.22
C PHE A 401 -7.34 18.04 -8.52
N SER A 402 -6.39 17.32 -7.92
CA SER A 402 -5.10 17.92 -7.54
C SER A 402 -4.20 18.20 -8.76
N MET A 403 -4.39 19.35 -9.42
CA MET A 403 -3.52 19.81 -10.52
C MET A 403 -2.09 20.19 -10.10
N SER A 404 -1.79 20.24 -8.80
CA SER A 404 -0.50 20.66 -8.23
C SER A 404 0.26 19.53 -7.51
N GLY A 405 0.14 18.31 -8.05
CA GLY A 405 0.97 17.15 -7.66
C GLY A 405 0.53 16.49 -6.36
N PHE A 406 0.10 15.23 -6.47
CA PHE A 406 -0.33 14.34 -5.39
C PHE A 406 0.38 14.57 -4.05
N ARG A 407 -0.31 15.24 -3.11
CA ARG A 407 0.00 15.15 -1.69
C ARG A 407 -0.72 13.92 -1.14
N SER A 408 -0.06 12.76 -1.22
CA SER A 408 -0.49 11.51 -0.58
C SER A 408 -0.41 11.53 0.96
N TYR A 409 -0.51 12.73 1.55
CA TYR A 409 -0.84 12.96 2.94
C TYR A 409 -1.55 14.30 3.08
N ASN A 410 -2.87 14.28 3.26
CA ASN A 410 -3.57 15.40 3.89
C ASN A 410 -3.78 15.03 5.35
N TRP A 411 -3.06 15.69 6.25
CA TRP A 411 -3.11 15.47 7.70
C TRP A 411 -4.50 15.73 8.29
N ALA A 412 -5.35 16.47 7.57
CA ALA A 412 -6.79 16.46 7.75
C ALA A 412 -7.41 15.30 6.94
N ALA A 413 -7.51 14.12 7.58
CA ALA A 413 -8.29 13.00 7.07
C ALA A 413 -9.77 13.42 6.91
N THR A 414 -10.35 13.14 5.74
CA THR A 414 -11.72 13.56 5.39
C THR A 414 -12.75 12.46 5.68
N PRO A 415 -13.95 12.79 6.19
CA PRO A 415 -14.98 11.78 6.55
C PRO A 415 -15.52 10.98 5.33
N ASP A 416 -15.22 11.40 4.10
CA ASP A 416 -15.63 10.75 2.86
C ASP A 416 -14.60 9.75 2.29
N GLU A 417 -13.54 9.41 3.04
CA GLU A 417 -12.53 8.42 2.63
C GLU A 417 -13.12 7.01 2.42
N ARG A 418 -12.59 6.27 1.43
CA ARG A 418 -13.09 4.96 0.98
C ARG A 418 -11.95 4.08 0.46
N VAL A 419 -11.98 2.79 0.82
CA VAL A 419 -11.28 1.72 0.09
C VAL A 419 -12.23 1.11 -0.92
N PHE A 420 -11.89 1.24 -2.20
CA PHE A 420 -12.56 0.58 -3.32
C PHE A 420 -11.92 -0.78 -3.56
N ILE A 421 -12.76 -1.80 -3.75
CA ILE A 421 -12.36 -3.20 -3.82
C ILE A 421 -12.90 -3.78 -5.14
N ARG A 422 -12.02 -4.29 -6.00
CA ARG A 422 -12.42 -5.01 -7.23
C ARG A 422 -11.88 -6.45 -7.21
N GLN A 423 -12.78 -7.42 -7.21
CA GLN A 423 -12.48 -8.85 -7.21
C GLN A 423 -12.44 -9.41 -8.64
N VAL A 424 -11.34 -10.07 -8.97
CA VAL A 424 -11.16 -10.90 -10.15
C VAL A 424 -11.08 -12.36 -9.70
N SER A 425 -11.93 -13.23 -10.24
CA SER A 425 -11.80 -14.67 -10.02
C SER A 425 -10.67 -15.24 -10.88
N ILE A 426 -9.84 -16.09 -10.29
CA ILE A 426 -8.82 -16.87 -11.00
C ILE A 426 -9.22 -18.36 -11.09
N SER A 427 -9.02 -18.97 -12.27
CA SER A 427 -9.12 -20.42 -12.43
C SER A 427 -7.77 -21.13 -12.24
N ALA A 428 -7.80 -22.43 -11.98
CA ALA A 428 -6.60 -23.29 -11.94
C ALA A 428 -5.78 -23.31 -13.25
N THR A 429 -6.30 -22.77 -14.35
CA THR A 429 -5.60 -22.59 -15.63
C THR A 429 -5.19 -21.13 -15.89
N GLY A 430 -5.24 -20.26 -14.87
CA GLY A 430 -4.90 -18.85 -14.98
C GLY A 430 -5.90 -17.98 -15.74
N GLU A 431 -7.15 -18.43 -15.96
CA GLU A 431 -8.17 -17.52 -16.51
C GLU A 431 -8.51 -16.47 -15.46
N LEU A 432 -8.50 -15.19 -15.87
CA LEU A 432 -8.84 -14.04 -15.02
C LEU A 432 -10.16 -13.44 -15.50
N ALA A 433 -11.15 -13.32 -14.62
CA ALA A 433 -12.45 -12.75 -14.96
C ALA A 433 -12.98 -11.78 -13.89
N ALA A 434 -13.59 -10.68 -14.31
CA ALA A 434 -14.27 -9.73 -13.43
C ALA A 434 -15.38 -10.43 -12.64
N ALA A 435 -15.23 -10.56 -11.32
CA ALA A 435 -16.18 -11.24 -10.45
C ALA A 435 -17.15 -10.26 -9.81
N ALA A 436 -16.64 -9.32 -8.98
CA ALA A 436 -17.47 -8.35 -8.27
C ALA A 436 -16.67 -7.12 -7.80
N GLU A 437 -17.35 -6.09 -7.30
CA GLU A 437 -16.72 -4.90 -6.72
C GLU A 437 -17.58 -4.25 -5.61
N GLY A 438 -16.95 -3.53 -4.70
CA GLY A 438 -17.62 -2.79 -3.63
C GLY A 438 -16.71 -1.72 -2.99
N GLU A 439 -17.17 -1.10 -1.92
CA GLU A 439 -16.42 -0.12 -1.14
C GLU A 439 -16.65 -0.28 0.37
N VAL A 440 -15.68 0.15 1.18
CA VAL A 440 -15.82 0.36 2.62
C VAL A 440 -15.31 1.76 3.00
N LYS A 441 -15.77 2.30 4.13
CA LYS A 441 -15.30 3.60 4.66
C LYS A 441 -13.84 3.54 5.12
N GLY A 442 -13.13 4.66 5.00
CA GLY A 442 -11.78 4.84 5.54
C GLY A 442 -10.69 4.16 4.72
N HIS A 443 -9.55 3.91 5.36
CA HIS A 443 -8.35 3.28 4.80
C HIS A 443 -7.96 1.98 5.52
N ILE A 444 -7.27 1.09 4.81
CA ILE A 444 -6.62 -0.09 5.38
C ILE A 444 -5.21 0.24 5.89
N LYS A 445 -4.70 -0.57 6.82
CA LYS A 445 -3.30 -0.48 7.30
C LYS A 445 -2.31 -1.12 6.31
N ASP A 446 -2.70 -2.25 5.72
CA ASP A 446 -2.07 -3.01 4.65
C ASP A 446 -2.97 -4.22 4.31
N CYS A 447 -2.54 -5.08 3.39
CA CYS A 447 -3.24 -6.28 2.95
C CYS A 447 -3.71 -7.21 4.09
N TRP A 448 -3.03 -7.25 5.25
CA TRP A 448 -3.45 -8.11 6.38
C TRP A 448 -4.79 -7.68 7.00
N ALA A 449 -5.29 -6.49 6.67
CA ALA A 449 -6.65 -6.07 7.00
C ALA A 449 -7.74 -6.90 6.31
N LEU A 450 -7.42 -7.63 5.24
CA LEU A 450 -8.36 -8.40 4.43
C LEU A 450 -8.26 -9.91 4.69
N HIS A 451 -9.42 -10.57 4.70
CA HIS A 451 -9.51 -12.03 4.67
C HIS A 451 -10.76 -12.51 3.92
N SER A 452 -10.56 -13.39 2.93
CA SER A 452 -11.61 -14.01 2.14
C SER A 452 -12.07 -15.29 2.80
N VAL A 453 -13.38 -15.49 2.89
CA VAL A 453 -14.00 -16.71 3.43
C VAL A 453 -15.07 -17.24 2.48
N ASN A 454 -15.46 -18.50 2.68
CA ASN A 454 -16.45 -19.20 1.85
C ASN A 454 -16.09 -19.28 0.34
N ALA A 455 -14.78 -19.39 0.02
CA ALA A 455 -14.23 -19.46 -1.34
C ALA A 455 -14.62 -18.26 -2.22
N GLY A 456 -14.06 -17.09 -1.89
CA GLY A 456 -14.28 -15.84 -2.66
C GLY A 456 -15.69 -15.26 -2.55
N LYS A 457 -16.58 -15.81 -1.73
CA LYS A 457 -17.97 -15.33 -1.58
C LYS A 457 -18.12 -14.22 -0.55
N ASN A 458 -17.28 -14.22 0.48
CA ASN A 458 -17.31 -13.22 1.53
C ASN A 458 -15.91 -12.66 1.75
N LEU A 459 -15.84 -11.39 2.12
CA LEU A 459 -14.59 -10.68 2.38
C LEU A 459 -14.74 -9.89 3.67
N VAL A 460 -13.92 -10.21 4.67
CA VAL A 460 -13.77 -9.40 5.88
C VAL A 460 -12.70 -8.34 5.63
N VAL A 461 -12.98 -7.10 5.99
CA VAL A 461 -12.08 -5.95 5.82
C VAL A 461 -12.12 -5.08 7.07
N THR A 462 -10.97 -4.80 7.67
CA THR A 462 -10.85 -3.87 8.80
C THR A 462 -10.24 -2.54 8.36
N THR A 463 -10.90 -1.42 8.63
CA THR A 463 -10.40 -0.09 8.25
C THR A 463 -10.40 0.91 9.41
N SER A 464 -9.46 1.85 9.34
CA SER A 464 -9.41 3.07 10.15
C SER A 464 -10.15 4.19 9.39
N THR A 465 -10.85 5.07 10.10
CA THR A 465 -11.56 6.24 9.54
C THR A 465 -11.26 7.48 10.38
N GLY A 466 -11.35 8.68 9.82
CA GLY A 466 -11.17 9.93 10.58
C GLY A 466 -9.70 10.25 10.91
N SER A 467 -9.50 11.24 11.78
CA SER A 467 -8.21 11.85 12.09
C SER A 467 -7.77 11.58 13.53
N LEU A 468 -6.53 11.12 13.69
CA LEU A 468 -5.87 10.96 14.98
C LEU A 468 -5.68 12.30 15.72
N PHE A 469 -5.72 13.43 15.01
CA PHE A 469 -5.58 14.76 15.60
C PHE A 469 -6.90 15.32 16.15
N GLU A 470 -8.05 14.77 15.73
CA GLU A 470 -9.35 15.10 16.33
C GLU A 470 -9.58 14.34 17.65
N HIS A 471 -10.11 15.06 18.64
CA HIS A 471 -10.35 14.56 20.00
C HIS A 471 -11.85 14.46 20.34
N SER A 472 -12.70 15.16 19.60
CA SER A 472 -14.17 15.11 19.70
C SER A 472 -14.78 15.65 18.42
N GLY A 473 -15.82 15.00 17.88
CA GLY A 473 -16.46 15.41 16.62
C GLY A 473 -16.69 14.24 15.66
N PRO A 474 -17.22 14.50 14.45
CA PRO A 474 -17.56 13.47 13.48
C PRO A 474 -16.36 12.90 12.72
N ASN A 475 -15.18 13.52 12.77
CA ASN A 475 -13.96 13.03 12.11
C ASN A 475 -12.87 12.63 13.12
N VAL A 476 -13.24 12.30 14.36
CA VAL A 476 -12.36 11.59 15.30
C VAL A 476 -11.97 10.24 14.71
N ALA A 477 -10.72 9.80 14.92
CA ALA A 477 -10.30 8.46 14.51
C ALA A 477 -11.20 7.35 15.08
N GLN A 478 -11.68 6.45 14.22
CA GLN A 478 -12.53 5.30 14.57
C GLN A 478 -12.17 4.11 13.70
N ASN A 479 -12.18 2.91 14.27
CA ASN A 479 -11.88 1.67 13.54
C ASN A 479 -13.16 0.84 13.36
N GLN A 480 -13.23 0.12 12.25
CA GLN A 480 -14.38 -0.71 11.89
C GLN A 480 -13.96 -2.02 11.24
N LEU A 481 -14.77 -3.05 11.43
CA LEU A 481 -14.69 -4.35 10.75
C LEU A 481 -15.96 -4.49 9.90
N SER A 482 -15.80 -4.70 8.60
CA SER A 482 -16.91 -4.92 7.66
C SER A 482 -16.83 -6.33 7.08
N VAL A 483 -17.98 -7.01 6.97
CA VAL A 483 -18.12 -8.24 6.20
C VAL A 483 -18.91 -7.93 4.94
N LEU A 484 -18.28 -8.13 3.79
CA LEU A 484 -18.91 -8.03 2.48
C LEU A 484 -19.36 -9.42 1.99
N GLU A 485 -20.46 -9.47 1.27
CA GLU A 485 -20.96 -10.63 0.55
C GLU A 485 -21.04 -10.35 -0.95
N LYS A 486 -20.64 -11.33 -1.76
CA LYS A 486 -20.63 -11.27 -3.21
C LYS A 486 -21.97 -11.70 -3.81
N ASP A 487 -22.71 -10.75 -4.36
CA ASP A 487 -23.84 -11.02 -5.25
C ASP A 487 -23.34 -11.21 -6.69
N ASP A 488 -23.33 -12.46 -7.15
CA ASP A 488 -22.94 -12.86 -8.51
C ASP A 488 -23.90 -12.34 -9.62
N ALA A 489 -25.15 -11.98 -9.28
CA ALA A 489 -26.14 -11.51 -10.25
C ALA A 489 -26.00 -10.01 -10.54
N THR A 490 -25.75 -9.18 -9.52
CA THR A 490 -25.39 -7.76 -9.72
C THR A 490 -23.91 -7.55 -10.02
N LYS A 491 -23.05 -8.51 -9.65
CA LYS A 491 -21.58 -8.44 -9.58
C LYS A 491 -21.05 -7.44 -8.56
N SER A 492 -21.63 -7.42 -7.38
CA SER A 492 -21.24 -6.48 -6.31
C SER A 492 -20.83 -7.17 -5.01
N LEU A 493 -19.94 -6.53 -4.27
CA LEU A 493 -19.61 -6.84 -2.88
C LEU A 493 -20.39 -5.87 -1.98
N GLN A 494 -21.39 -6.39 -1.27
CA GLN A 494 -22.28 -5.60 -0.40
C GLN A 494 -21.92 -5.82 1.06
N VAL A 495 -21.80 -4.75 1.86
CA VAL A 495 -21.61 -4.89 3.31
C VAL A 495 -22.89 -5.47 3.94
N VAL A 496 -22.79 -6.70 4.47
CA VAL A 496 -23.92 -7.43 5.08
C VAL A 496 -23.89 -7.43 6.60
N ALA A 497 -22.71 -7.27 7.19
CA ALA A 497 -22.52 -7.17 8.64
C ALA A 497 -21.25 -6.38 8.97
N GLY A 498 -21.10 -5.99 10.24
CA GLY A 498 -19.89 -5.31 10.70
C GLY A 498 -19.96 -4.83 12.14
N ILE A 499 -18.85 -4.28 12.61
CA ILE A 499 -18.67 -3.65 13.92
C ILE A 499 -18.00 -2.30 13.67
N GLU A 500 -18.64 -1.20 14.04
CA GLU A 500 -18.10 0.16 13.89
C GLU A 500 -17.64 0.73 15.25
N ASN A 501 -16.71 1.70 15.22
CA ASN A 501 -16.28 2.52 16.35
C ASN A 501 -15.56 1.77 17.49
N PHE A 502 -14.73 0.77 17.16
CA PHE A 502 -13.74 0.25 18.11
C PHE A 502 -12.45 1.09 18.05
N GLY A 503 -11.70 1.14 19.15
CA GLY A 503 -10.49 1.98 19.26
C GLY A 503 -10.73 3.46 18.96
N THR A 504 -11.74 4.06 19.58
CA THR A 504 -12.01 5.49 19.40
C THR A 504 -10.78 6.34 19.76
N THR A 505 -10.39 7.23 18.83
CA THR A 505 -9.16 8.05 18.80
C THR A 505 -7.85 7.33 18.43
N GLU A 506 -7.89 6.01 18.18
CA GLU A 506 -6.75 5.11 17.87
C GLU A 506 -6.80 4.67 16.39
N ASP A 507 -5.68 4.25 15.78
CA ASP A 507 -5.62 3.69 14.41
C ASP A 507 -5.16 2.22 14.36
N ILE A 508 -5.60 1.42 13.37
CA ILE A 508 -5.15 0.03 13.19
C ILE A 508 -3.64 -0.04 12.92
N ARG A 509 -2.93 -0.90 13.66
CA ARG A 509 -1.48 -1.16 13.52
C ARG A 509 -1.12 -2.55 13.04
N ALA A 510 -1.91 -3.55 13.43
CA ALA A 510 -1.74 -4.93 12.99
C ALA A 510 -3.09 -5.66 12.98
N VAL A 511 -3.25 -6.58 12.03
CA VAL A 511 -4.44 -7.45 11.91
C VAL A 511 -3.95 -8.87 11.70
N ARG A 512 -4.58 -9.86 12.35
CA ARG A 512 -4.29 -11.27 12.08
C ARG A 512 -5.52 -12.15 12.26
N TYR A 513 -5.87 -12.87 11.20
CA TYR A 513 -6.91 -13.88 11.19
C TYR A 513 -6.35 -15.24 11.63
N VAL A 514 -7.09 -15.96 12.47
CA VAL A 514 -6.73 -17.28 13.04
C VAL A 514 -8.00 -18.12 13.14
N GLY A 515 -8.25 -18.97 12.15
CA GLY A 515 -9.49 -19.75 12.09
C GLY A 515 -10.71 -18.85 11.97
N ASP A 516 -11.66 -18.97 12.90
CA ASP A 516 -12.88 -18.17 13.01
C ASP A 516 -12.72 -16.94 13.95
N LYS A 517 -11.48 -16.50 14.20
CA LYS A 517 -11.14 -15.32 15.00
C LYS A 517 -10.30 -14.33 14.20
N VAL A 518 -10.45 -13.04 14.51
CA VAL A 518 -9.50 -12.01 14.09
C VAL A 518 -9.03 -11.20 15.28
N TYR A 519 -7.73 -10.92 15.30
CA TYR A 519 -7.07 -10.08 16.28
C TYR A 519 -6.67 -8.76 15.62
N VAL A 520 -6.94 -7.64 16.28
CA VAL A 520 -6.61 -6.29 15.78
C VAL A 520 -5.91 -5.52 16.88
N VAL A 521 -4.73 -4.99 16.59
CA VAL A 521 -4.05 -4.02 17.47
C VAL A 521 -4.31 -2.63 16.92
N THR A 522 -4.75 -1.72 17.77
CA THR A 522 -4.82 -0.27 17.50
C THR A 522 -3.67 0.47 18.18
N PHE A 523 -3.45 1.76 17.87
CA PHE A 523 -2.60 2.62 18.70
C PHE A 523 -3.04 4.10 18.78
N LYS A 524 -2.80 4.72 19.93
CA LYS A 524 -2.57 6.16 20.07
C LYS A 524 -1.49 6.49 21.12
N LYS A 525 -1.45 5.76 22.25
CA LYS A 525 -0.58 6.04 23.42
C LYS A 525 -0.21 4.79 24.23
N THR A 526 -1.25 4.03 24.63
CA THR A 526 -1.23 2.78 25.41
C THR A 526 -2.50 2.03 24.99
N ASP A 527 -2.43 0.82 24.44
CA ASP A 527 -3.47 0.38 23.50
C ASP A 527 -3.84 -1.11 23.53
N PRO A 528 -5.06 -1.47 23.08
CA PRO A 528 -5.58 -2.83 23.13
C PRO A 528 -5.24 -3.72 21.93
N LEU A 529 -4.89 -4.96 22.24
CA LEU A 529 -5.12 -6.11 21.36
C LEU A 529 -6.60 -6.49 21.48
N TYR A 530 -7.41 -6.18 20.47
CA TYR A 530 -8.80 -6.64 20.37
C TYR A 530 -8.88 -8.06 19.81
N ALA A 531 -9.87 -8.84 20.26
CA ALA A 531 -10.25 -10.12 19.67
C ALA A 531 -11.71 -10.10 19.22
N PHE A 532 -11.98 -10.65 18.03
CA PHE A 532 -13.33 -10.75 17.46
C PHE A 532 -13.66 -12.17 17.05
N ASP A 533 -14.94 -12.53 17.14
CA ASP A 533 -15.52 -13.76 16.62
C ASP A 533 -16.14 -13.56 15.24
N LEU A 534 -15.81 -14.48 14.32
CA LEU A 534 -16.31 -14.58 12.96
C LEU A 534 -17.02 -15.93 12.70
N SER A 535 -17.32 -16.71 13.75
CA SER A 535 -18.02 -18.01 13.65
C SER A 535 -19.38 -17.94 12.95
N ASP A 536 -20.07 -16.82 13.08
CA ASP A 536 -21.17 -16.37 12.22
C ASP A 536 -20.76 -15.03 11.60
N ILE A 537 -20.40 -15.05 10.32
CA ILE A 537 -19.96 -13.86 9.57
C ILE A 537 -21.07 -12.82 9.36
N HIS A 538 -22.33 -13.18 9.57
CA HIS A 538 -23.45 -12.23 9.53
C HIS A 538 -23.74 -11.61 10.91
N GLN A 539 -23.12 -12.15 11.98
CA GLN A 539 -23.17 -11.63 13.35
C GLN A 539 -21.78 -11.65 14.01
N PRO A 540 -20.79 -10.92 13.44
CA PRO A 540 -19.47 -10.80 14.03
C PRO A 540 -19.55 -10.13 15.41
N LYS A 541 -18.74 -10.56 16.37
CA LYS A 541 -18.77 -10.04 17.75
C LYS A 541 -17.39 -9.59 18.20
N LEU A 542 -17.31 -8.42 18.84
CA LEU A 542 -16.15 -8.07 19.67
C LEU A 542 -16.20 -8.93 20.94
N LEU A 543 -15.11 -9.65 21.24
CA LEU A 543 -15.01 -10.56 22.38
C LEU A 543 -14.34 -9.89 23.58
N SER A 544 -13.15 -9.32 23.38
CA SER A 544 -12.35 -8.69 24.44
C SER A 544 -11.34 -7.68 23.86
N GLY A 545 -10.70 -6.92 24.75
CA GLY A 545 -9.61 -5.99 24.41
C GLY A 545 -8.57 -5.93 25.52
N LEU A 546 -7.37 -6.44 25.25
CA LEU A 546 -6.24 -6.48 26.19
C LEU A 546 -5.38 -5.22 26.04
N LYS A 547 -5.65 -4.18 26.84
CA LYS A 547 -4.90 -2.91 26.84
C LYS A 547 -3.53 -3.06 27.53
N ILE A 548 -2.45 -2.77 26.81
CA ILE A 548 -1.06 -2.87 27.27
C ILE A 548 -0.20 -1.67 26.83
N PRO A 549 0.93 -1.39 27.50
CA PRO A 549 1.95 -0.49 26.98
C PRO A 549 2.69 -1.09 25.78
N GLY A 550 3.00 -0.23 24.81
CA GLY A 550 3.51 -0.61 23.50
C GLY A 550 2.42 -1.13 22.56
N PHE A 551 2.83 -1.50 21.34
CA PHE A 551 1.94 -2.05 20.31
C PHE A 551 2.72 -2.97 19.37
N SER A 552 2.00 -3.90 18.74
CA SER A 552 2.53 -4.74 17.66
C SER A 552 2.14 -4.14 16.30
N THR A 553 3.07 -4.09 15.35
CA THR A 553 2.77 -3.84 13.92
C THR A 553 2.73 -5.13 13.10
N TYR A 554 3.21 -6.23 13.66
CA TYR A 554 3.12 -7.56 13.07
C TYR A 554 2.71 -8.59 14.13
N MET A 555 1.87 -9.56 13.73
CA MET A 555 1.41 -10.64 14.59
C MET A 555 1.53 -12.01 13.90
N HIS A 556 2.03 -13.00 14.63
CA HIS A 556 2.18 -14.38 14.16
C HIS A 556 1.49 -15.37 15.11
N PRO A 557 0.57 -16.22 14.62
CA PRO A 557 0.00 -17.31 15.42
C PRO A 557 1.06 -18.33 15.78
N LEU A 558 0.98 -18.87 17.00
CA LEU A 558 1.81 -19.96 17.50
C LEU A 558 0.91 -21.11 17.97
N ALA A 559 1.49 -22.27 18.28
CA ALA A 559 0.77 -23.45 18.79
C ALA A 559 -0.02 -23.15 20.09
N ASP A 560 -0.96 -24.03 20.44
CA ASP A 560 -1.72 -24.02 21.70
C ASP A 560 -2.49 -22.71 22.01
N GLY A 561 -2.98 -22.02 20.98
CA GLY A 561 -3.73 -20.77 21.15
C GLY A 561 -2.83 -19.66 21.71
N ARG A 562 -1.72 -19.42 21.02
CA ARG A 562 -0.73 -18.40 21.36
C ARG A 562 -0.58 -17.43 20.19
N LEU A 563 -0.27 -16.17 20.51
CA LEU A 563 -0.01 -15.14 19.51
C LEU A 563 1.29 -14.41 19.87
N LEU A 564 2.21 -14.31 18.91
CA LEU A 564 3.39 -13.48 19.04
C LEU A 564 3.12 -12.12 18.41
N GLY A 565 3.36 -11.04 19.15
CA GLY A 565 3.36 -9.67 18.64
C GLY A 565 4.77 -9.11 18.53
N VAL A 566 5.09 -8.44 17.42
CA VAL A 566 6.34 -7.70 17.22
C VAL A 566 6.02 -6.25 16.86
N GLY A 567 6.68 -5.30 17.51
CA GLY A 567 6.45 -3.87 17.34
C GLY A 567 7.34 -3.04 18.26
N PHE A 568 6.76 -2.08 18.99
CA PHE A 568 7.50 -1.10 19.77
C PHE A 568 6.92 -0.88 21.17
N ASP A 569 7.82 -0.84 22.16
CA ASP A 569 7.50 -0.41 23.52
C ASP A 569 7.15 1.08 23.52
N ALA A 570 6.17 1.48 24.35
CA ALA A 570 5.70 2.86 24.43
C ALA A 570 5.53 3.30 25.89
N GLN A 571 6.09 4.46 26.21
CA GLN A 571 5.91 5.15 27.49
C GLN A 571 4.90 6.29 27.30
N ASP A 572 3.77 6.21 27.99
CA ASP A 572 2.71 7.21 27.98
C ASP A 572 3.14 8.45 28.78
N GLU A 573 3.01 9.63 28.17
CA GLU A 573 3.28 10.95 28.77
C GLU A 573 1.99 11.79 28.84
N GLY A 574 0.83 11.12 28.88
CA GLY A 574 -0.49 11.74 29.04
C GLY A 574 -1.07 12.26 27.72
N ASP A 575 -0.45 13.28 27.13
CA ASP A 575 -0.92 13.87 25.86
C ASP A 575 -0.31 13.23 24.60
N PHE A 576 0.79 12.49 24.75
CA PHE A 576 1.48 11.75 23.69
C PHE A 576 2.18 10.51 24.30
N ALA A 577 2.80 9.67 23.47
CA ALA A 577 3.65 8.58 23.96
C ALA A 577 5.02 8.55 23.28
N TRP A 578 6.07 8.24 24.06
CA TRP A 578 7.41 7.99 23.55
C TRP A 578 7.57 6.52 23.16
N TYR A 579 7.68 6.22 21.85
CA TYR A 579 8.21 4.95 21.36
C TYR A 579 9.65 4.70 21.83
N ARG A 580 9.97 3.48 22.24
CA ARG A 580 11.24 3.06 22.86
C ARG A 580 11.90 1.94 22.06
N GLY A 581 12.21 0.80 22.68
CA GLY A 581 12.87 -0.33 22.03
C GLY A 581 11.92 -1.18 21.18
N VAL A 582 12.49 -2.13 20.43
CA VAL A 582 11.71 -3.16 19.72
C VAL A 582 11.08 -4.10 20.73
N GLN A 583 9.77 -4.25 20.68
CA GLN A 583 9.01 -5.11 21.59
C GLN A 583 8.70 -6.45 20.92
N VAL A 584 8.87 -7.53 21.66
CA VAL A 584 8.38 -8.87 21.30
C VAL A 584 7.53 -9.38 22.47
N SER A 585 6.22 -9.51 22.24
CA SER A 585 5.23 -9.95 23.23
C SER A 585 4.70 -11.34 22.90
N LEU A 586 4.50 -12.17 23.91
CA LEU A 586 3.78 -13.44 23.80
C LEU A 586 2.43 -13.32 24.52
N PHE A 587 1.35 -13.65 23.82
CA PHE A 587 -0.02 -13.58 24.33
C PHE A 587 -0.66 -14.97 24.42
N ASP A 588 -1.44 -15.18 25.48
CA ASP A 588 -2.41 -16.27 25.54
C ASP A 588 -3.70 -15.81 24.84
N THR A 589 -4.09 -16.55 23.81
CA THR A 589 -5.34 -16.34 23.06
C THR A 589 -6.22 -17.60 23.04
N SER A 590 -5.88 -18.61 23.86
CA SER A 590 -6.64 -19.87 23.98
C SER A 590 -8.04 -19.67 24.54
N ASN A 591 -8.23 -18.65 25.39
CA ASN A 591 -9.53 -18.05 25.69
C ASN A 591 -9.58 -16.61 25.16
N PRO A 592 -10.16 -16.35 23.97
CA PRO A 592 -10.22 -15.00 23.39
C PRO A 592 -11.17 -14.03 24.12
N LEU A 593 -11.88 -14.48 25.17
CA LEU A 593 -12.62 -13.61 26.10
C LEU A 593 -11.72 -13.05 27.22
N GLU A 594 -10.60 -13.71 27.53
CA GLU A 594 -9.73 -13.42 28.69
C GLU A 594 -8.24 -13.45 28.28
N MET A 595 -7.91 -12.79 27.16
CA MET A 595 -6.53 -12.70 26.68
C MET A 595 -5.61 -12.05 27.71
N ASN A 596 -4.36 -12.53 27.80
CA ASN A 596 -3.31 -11.93 28.61
C ASN A 596 -1.96 -11.94 27.89
N ARG A 597 -1.02 -11.08 28.31
CA ARG A 597 0.38 -11.11 27.85
C ARG A 597 1.20 -11.93 28.84
N MET A 598 1.66 -13.09 28.40
CA MET A 598 2.43 -14.04 29.21
C MET A 598 3.88 -13.60 29.39
N ASP A 599 4.49 -13.09 28.32
CA ASP A 599 5.90 -12.70 28.29
C ASP A 599 6.12 -11.47 27.38
N ASN A 600 7.21 -10.72 27.61
CA ASN A 600 7.51 -9.47 26.91
C ASN A 600 9.00 -9.11 26.99
N HIS A 601 9.71 -9.26 25.86
CA HIS A 601 11.08 -8.77 25.70
C HIS A 601 11.08 -7.38 25.04
N ILE A 602 12.00 -6.51 25.46
CA ILE A 602 12.23 -5.18 24.86
C ILE A 602 13.72 -5.05 24.54
N TYR A 603 14.04 -4.80 23.27
CA TYR A 603 15.42 -4.69 22.78
C TYR A 603 15.77 -3.23 22.47
N GLY A 604 16.76 -2.71 23.20
CA GLY A 604 17.31 -1.37 23.00
C GLY A 604 16.40 -0.22 23.44
N THR A 605 16.78 0.98 23.02
CA THR A 605 16.07 2.24 23.31
C THR A 605 15.48 2.85 22.03
N ARG A 606 14.89 4.05 22.16
CA ARG A 606 14.25 4.81 21.08
C ARG A 606 15.13 4.91 19.83
N GLY A 607 14.61 4.41 18.70
CA GLY A 607 15.31 4.36 17.41
C GLY A 607 15.94 2.98 17.09
N SER A 608 15.86 2.02 18.01
CA SER A 608 15.99 0.59 17.68
C SER A 608 14.89 0.19 16.68
N SER A 609 15.15 -0.83 15.86
CA SER A 609 14.20 -1.27 14.83
C SER A 609 14.39 -2.74 14.44
N SER A 610 13.35 -3.34 13.85
CA SER A 610 13.39 -4.68 13.27
C SER A 610 12.88 -4.64 11.84
N GLY A 611 13.39 -5.51 10.97
CA GLY A 611 12.81 -5.69 9.63
C GLY A 611 11.38 -6.24 9.70
N VAL A 612 11.01 -6.92 10.79
CA VAL A 612 9.69 -7.52 10.99
C VAL A 612 8.58 -6.48 11.10
N THR A 613 8.87 -5.28 11.61
CA THR A 613 7.83 -4.27 11.88
C THR A 613 7.28 -3.60 10.62
N SER A 614 7.90 -3.83 9.46
CA SER A 614 7.46 -3.31 8.14
C SER A 614 7.62 -4.30 6.98
N ASN A 615 8.11 -5.52 7.21
CA ASN A 615 8.20 -6.58 6.20
C ASN A 615 8.07 -7.96 6.87
N HIS A 616 6.94 -8.63 6.65
CA HIS A 616 6.60 -9.89 7.33
C HIS A 616 7.42 -11.10 6.85
N HIS A 617 8.13 -11.02 5.72
CA HIS A 617 9.12 -12.03 5.30
C HIS A 617 10.42 -11.98 6.13
N ALA A 618 10.67 -10.88 6.85
CA ALA A 618 11.82 -10.78 7.75
C ALA A 618 11.64 -11.63 9.02
N PHE A 619 10.41 -12.06 9.32
CA PHE A 619 10.10 -12.90 10.47
C PHE A 619 10.32 -14.38 10.16
N PHE A 620 11.13 -15.04 10.97
CA PHE A 620 11.34 -16.48 10.94
C PHE A 620 10.68 -17.14 12.15
N TYR A 621 9.95 -18.22 11.89
CA TYR A 621 9.48 -19.18 12.87
C TYR A 621 9.57 -20.59 12.27
N ASN A 622 9.89 -21.58 13.09
CA ASN A 622 9.68 -22.99 12.78
C ASN A 622 8.93 -23.65 13.94
N GLU A 623 7.78 -24.24 13.65
CA GLU A 623 6.91 -24.87 14.66
C GLU A 623 7.63 -26.04 15.35
N THR A 624 8.23 -26.95 14.57
CA THR A 624 8.90 -28.16 15.09
C THR A 624 10.09 -27.92 16.01
N SER A 625 10.94 -26.92 15.74
CA SER A 625 12.10 -26.58 16.58
C SER A 625 11.80 -25.46 17.58
N HIS A 626 10.58 -24.91 17.54
CA HIS A 626 10.11 -23.74 18.29
C HIS A 626 10.99 -22.48 18.18
N LEU A 627 11.93 -22.45 17.23
CA LEU A 627 12.84 -21.32 17.03
C LEU A 627 12.11 -20.16 16.36
N ILE A 628 12.32 -18.96 16.91
CA ILE A 628 11.85 -17.68 16.38
C ILE A 628 13.09 -16.83 16.08
N GLY A 629 13.07 -16.04 15.00
CA GLY A 629 14.18 -15.20 14.59
C GLY A 629 13.71 -13.91 13.95
N LEU A 630 14.31 -12.79 14.37
CA LEU A 630 14.01 -11.46 13.85
C LEU A 630 15.29 -10.65 13.61
N PRO A 631 15.45 -10.02 12.44
CA PRO A 631 16.43 -8.96 12.24
C PRO A 631 16.26 -7.85 13.28
N LEU A 632 17.35 -7.37 13.86
CA LEU A 632 17.37 -6.39 14.93
C LEU A 632 18.51 -5.39 14.72
N ILE A 633 18.17 -4.11 14.74
CA ILE A 633 19.10 -3.00 14.99
C ILE A 633 18.77 -2.48 16.39
N GLU A 634 19.71 -2.62 17.31
CA GLU A 634 19.54 -2.19 18.70
C GLU A 634 20.37 -0.92 18.97
N LEU A 635 19.71 0.09 19.51
CA LEU A 635 20.36 1.31 20.02
C LEU A 635 20.40 1.34 21.54
N SER A 636 21.43 1.99 22.06
CA SER A 636 21.60 2.32 23.48
C SER A 636 21.69 3.84 23.68
N GLY A 637 21.42 4.30 24.90
CA GLY A 637 21.37 5.71 25.28
C GLY A 637 19.93 6.24 25.34
N ASN A 638 19.68 7.18 26.25
CA ASN A 638 18.35 7.75 26.49
C ASN A 638 18.17 9.15 25.87
N VAL A 639 17.54 9.20 24.71
CA VAL A 639 17.17 10.46 24.01
C VAL A 639 16.38 11.41 24.91
N LEU A 640 15.58 10.89 25.85
CA LEU A 640 14.76 11.71 26.76
C LEU A 640 15.63 12.48 27.78
N ASN A 641 16.81 11.95 28.10
CA ASN A 641 17.84 12.61 28.91
C ASN A 641 18.79 13.49 28.06
N SER A 642 18.50 13.72 26.78
CA SER A 642 19.41 14.30 25.78
C SER A 642 20.71 13.50 25.55
N GLU A 643 20.74 12.21 25.88
CA GLU A 643 21.90 11.34 25.59
C GLU A 643 21.94 10.99 24.10
N SER A 644 23.15 10.94 23.53
CA SER A 644 23.36 10.50 22.15
C SER A 644 23.06 9.01 21.98
N THR A 645 22.20 8.64 21.03
CA THR A 645 22.03 7.22 20.67
C THR A 645 23.29 6.66 20.02
N GLN A 646 23.65 5.45 20.42
CA GLN A 646 24.76 4.68 19.86
C GLN A 646 24.25 3.31 19.41
N LEU A 647 24.87 2.73 18.37
CA LEU A 647 24.58 1.37 17.94
C LEU A 647 25.13 0.38 18.97
N ASN A 648 24.25 -0.42 19.58
CA ASN A 648 24.63 -1.50 20.48
C ASN A 648 24.77 -2.84 19.72
N PHE A 649 23.85 -3.10 18.78
CA PHE A 649 23.85 -4.35 18.00
C PHE A 649 23.20 -4.15 16.62
N SER A 650 23.64 -4.95 15.65
CA SER A 650 23.01 -5.09 14.32
C SER A 650 23.14 -6.55 13.89
N GLY A 651 22.05 -7.13 13.38
CA GLY A 651 22.02 -8.55 13.00
C GLY A 651 20.65 -9.14 13.22
N ALA A 652 20.58 -10.28 13.91
CA ALA A 652 19.33 -10.93 14.30
C ALA A 652 19.37 -11.46 15.73
N GLN A 653 18.23 -11.36 16.41
CA GLN A 653 17.96 -11.98 17.71
C GLN A 653 17.29 -13.34 17.47
N ILE A 654 17.79 -14.38 18.16
CA ILE A 654 17.23 -15.73 18.12
C ILE A 654 16.55 -16.05 19.45
N LEU A 655 15.30 -16.48 19.34
CA LEU A 655 14.39 -16.83 20.41
C LEU A 655 13.97 -18.30 20.28
N PHE A 656 13.49 -18.87 21.38
CA PHE A 656 12.79 -20.16 21.41
C PHE A 656 11.50 -19.98 22.19
N PHE A 657 10.38 -20.41 21.61
CA PHE A 657 9.07 -20.35 22.24
C PHE A 657 8.85 -21.60 23.11
N GLU A 658 8.59 -21.41 24.40
CA GLU A 658 8.40 -22.47 25.38
C GLU A 658 7.09 -22.26 26.15
N THR A 659 5.96 -22.68 25.56
CA THR A 659 4.59 -22.73 26.14
C THR A 659 4.02 -21.40 26.67
N ASP A 660 4.62 -20.83 27.72
CA ASP A 660 4.27 -19.57 28.36
C ASP A 660 5.34 -18.48 28.19
N LYS A 661 6.51 -18.79 27.61
CA LYS A 661 7.69 -17.90 27.59
C LYS A 661 8.45 -17.83 26.27
N LEU A 662 9.28 -16.80 26.17
CA LEU A 662 10.27 -16.58 25.12
C LEU A 662 11.68 -16.67 25.73
N ILE A 663 12.53 -17.54 25.19
CA ILE A 663 13.89 -17.75 25.70
C ILE A 663 14.90 -17.20 24.70
N ASP A 664 15.69 -16.21 25.11
CA ASP A 664 16.85 -15.74 24.36
C ASP A 664 17.86 -16.89 24.17
N LYS A 665 18.09 -17.30 22.93
CA LYS A 665 19.06 -18.37 22.58
C LYS A 665 20.36 -17.82 22.00
N GLY A 666 20.35 -16.63 21.40
CA GLY A 666 21.58 -16.01 20.89
C GLY A 666 21.36 -14.83 19.96
N ARG A 667 22.47 -14.25 19.51
CA ARG A 667 22.54 -13.13 18.57
C ARG A 667 23.51 -13.45 17.44
N ILE A 668 23.10 -13.18 16.21
CA ILE A 668 23.88 -13.47 15.00
C ILE A 668 24.15 -12.16 14.26
N SER A 669 25.39 -11.95 13.81
CA SER A 669 25.85 -10.74 13.10
C SER A 669 26.69 -11.12 11.88
N HIS A 670 26.66 -10.28 10.86
CA HIS A 670 27.46 -10.35 9.61
C HIS A 670 28.44 -9.15 9.50
N ALA A 671 28.80 -8.48 10.60
CA ALA A 671 29.65 -7.27 10.56
C ALA A 671 31.08 -7.54 10.04
N ASP A 672 31.54 -8.79 10.11
CA ASP A 672 32.73 -9.34 9.45
C ASP A 672 32.60 -9.44 7.92
N PHE A 673 31.38 -9.51 7.39
CA PHE A 673 31.08 -9.40 5.96
C PHE A 673 31.05 -7.96 5.47
N MET A 674 30.72 -6.98 6.32
CA MET A 674 30.71 -5.57 5.92
C MET A 674 32.09 -5.05 5.44
N PRO A 675 32.15 -4.16 4.45
CA PRO A 675 33.34 -3.36 4.16
C PRO A 675 33.60 -2.34 5.27
N ALA A 676 34.87 -2.11 5.62
CA ALA A 676 35.26 -1.19 6.70
C ALA A 676 34.71 0.25 6.54
N LYS A 677 34.59 0.72 5.30
CA LYS A 677 33.99 2.02 4.92
C LYS A 677 32.49 2.12 5.26
N CYS A 678 31.80 0.99 5.37
CA CYS A 678 30.38 0.93 5.73
C CYS A 678 30.23 0.80 7.25
N ALA A 679 31.05 -0.01 7.90
CA ALA A 679 31.10 -0.09 9.36
C ALA A 679 31.42 1.27 10.02
N SER A 680 32.33 2.06 9.43
CA SER A 680 32.63 3.43 9.91
C SER A 680 31.49 4.44 9.71
N ARG A 681 30.52 4.18 8.82
CA ARG A 681 29.27 4.96 8.72
C ARG A 681 28.23 4.51 9.75
N GLN A 682 28.09 3.20 9.95
CA GLN A 682 27.14 2.62 10.89
C GLN A 682 27.44 3.06 12.34
N ASN A 683 28.73 3.17 12.67
CA ASN A 683 29.21 3.67 13.98
C ASN A 683 29.26 5.21 14.07
N SER A 684 28.64 5.95 13.14
CA SER A 684 28.64 7.42 13.15
C SER A 684 27.36 8.00 13.73
N VAL A 685 27.47 9.14 14.42
CA VAL A 685 26.31 9.89 14.92
C VAL A 685 25.47 10.33 13.72
N GLY A 686 24.19 9.96 13.71
CA GLY A 686 23.31 10.17 12.55
C GLY A 686 23.34 9.05 11.51
N TRP A 687 23.78 7.82 11.82
CA TRP A 687 23.72 6.68 10.90
C TRP A 687 22.32 6.51 10.26
N TRP A 688 21.26 6.75 11.04
CA TRP A 688 19.85 6.69 10.61
C TRP A 688 19.51 7.72 9.52
N SER A 689 20.21 8.86 9.44
CA SER A 689 20.03 9.86 8.38
C SER A 689 20.92 9.61 7.15
N GLN A 690 21.81 8.60 7.18
CA GLN A 690 22.64 8.22 6.04
C GLN A 690 22.00 7.13 5.15
N GLY A 691 20.97 6.43 5.63
CA GLY A 691 19.99 5.73 4.79
C GLY A 691 20.17 4.22 4.60
N GLY A 692 21.10 3.60 5.33
CA GLY A 692 21.19 2.14 5.36
C GLY A 692 20.10 1.54 6.25
N ALA A 693 19.31 0.61 5.70
CA ALA A 693 18.56 -0.38 6.49
C ALA A 693 19.54 -1.38 7.14
N SER A 694 19.02 -2.37 7.89
CA SER A 694 19.79 -3.42 8.60
C SER A 694 21.06 -3.83 7.85
N ALA A 695 22.21 -3.50 8.43
CA ALA A 695 23.49 -3.71 7.76
C ALA A 695 23.87 -5.19 7.64
N ASP A 696 23.29 -6.04 8.50
CA ASP A 696 23.84 -7.35 8.80
C ASP A 696 22.96 -8.54 8.44
N ILE A 697 21.66 -8.53 8.72
CA ILE A 697 20.74 -9.66 8.43
C ILE A 697 19.37 -9.12 8.01
N ASN A 698 18.77 -9.72 6.97
CA ASN A 698 17.46 -9.37 6.43
C ASN A 698 16.47 -10.55 6.40
N ARG A 699 16.98 -11.79 6.35
CA ARG A 699 16.19 -13.04 6.30
C ARG A 699 16.86 -14.12 7.13
N LEU A 700 16.05 -15.03 7.67
CA LEU A 700 16.47 -16.25 8.34
C LEU A 700 15.61 -17.42 7.84
N TYR A 701 16.20 -18.60 7.67
CA TYR A 701 15.48 -19.83 7.28
C TYR A 701 16.10 -21.04 7.96
N GLN A 702 15.28 -21.98 8.44
CA GLN A 702 15.72 -23.32 8.83
C GLN A 702 15.66 -24.22 7.60
N ILE A 703 16.82 -24.68 7.09
CA ILE A 703 16.93 -25.47 5.85
C ILE A 703 17.93 -26.62 6.05
N ASP A 704 17.50 -27.84 5.74
CA ASP A 704 18.25 -29.09 5.94
C ASP A 704 18.73 -29.25 7.40
N GLY A 705 17.92 -28.82 8.37
CA GLY A 705 18.24 -28.85 9.80
C GLY A 705 19.32 -27.83 10.24
N ARG A 706 19.56 -26.78 9.44
CA ARG A 706 20.51 -25.69 9.73
C ARG A 706 19.78 -24.36 9.76
N LEU A 707 20.09 -23.47 10.71
CA LEU A 707 19.59 -22.09 10.67
C LEU A 707 20.50 -21.26 9.76
N LEU A 708 19.98 -20.85 8.60
CA LEU A 708 20.61 -19.94 7.66
C LEU A 708 20.25 -18.49 8.02
N THR A 709 21.24 -17.60 7.98
CA THR A 709 21.07 -16.15 8.05
C THR A 709 21.62 -15.48 6.79
N LEU A 710 20.88 -14.52 6.24
CA LEU A 710 21.12 -13.94 4.92
C LEU A 710 21.11 -12.40 4.93
N SER A 711 22.01 -11.79 4.17
CA SER A 711 22.06 -10.34 3.97
C SER A 711 22.70 -9.93 2.65
N GLY A 712 22.74 -8.62 2.38
CA GLY A 712 23.40 -8.06 1.20
C GLY A 712 24.91 -8.36 1.11
N PHE A 713 25.55 -8.83 2.18
CA PHE A 713 27.00 -9.09 2.22
C PHE A 713 27.40 -10.59 2.24
N GLY A 714 26.47 -11.51 2.52
CA GLY A 714 26.76 -12.95 2.56
C GLY A 714 25.70 -13.78 3.26
N LEU A 715 25.99 -15.08 3.42
CA LEU A 715 25.22 -16.00 4.24
C LEU A 715 26.07 -16.63 5.36
N LYS A 716 25.42 -17.02 6.45
CA LYS A 716 25.98 -17.93 7.46
C LYS A 716 24.97 -19.03 7.77
N ALA A 717 25.46 -20.19 8.21
CA ALA A 717 24.64 -21.31 8.62
C ALA A 717 25.08 -21.80 9.99
N TYR A 718 24.12 -22.15 10.84
CA TYR A 718 24.31 -22.55 12.24
C TYR A 718 23.61 -23.88 12.51
N ALA A 719 24.08 -24.60 13.54
CA ALA A 719 23.30 -25.68 14.12
C ALA A 719 22.17 -25.09 14.98
N LEU A 720 21.05 -25.81 15.10
CA LEU A 720 19.84 -25.31 15.79
C LEU A 720 20.02 -25.15 17.32
N ASP A 721 21.13 -25.63 17.85
CA ASP A 721 21.54 -25.57 19.26
C ASP A 721 22.77 -24.66 19.51
N ASN A 722 23.40 -24.11 18.46
CA ASN A 722 24.60 -23.27 18.58
C ASN A 722 24.63 -22.13 17.55
N PHE A 723 24.28 -20.93 18.02
CA PHE A 723 24.27 -19.69 17.24
C PHE A 723 25.56 -18.87 17.35
N THR A 724 26.56 -19.34 18.09
CA THR A 724 27.83 -18.62 18.33
C THR A 724 28.88 -18.93 17.26
N THR A 725 28.91 -20.17 16.74
CA THR A 725 29.88 -20.59 15.71
C THR A 725 29.16 -21.13 14.48
N PRO A 726 29.32 -20.52 13.29
CA PRO A 726 28.69 -21.00 12.08
C PRO A 726 29.33 -22.31 11.59
N VAL A 727 28.50 -23.26 11.15
CA VAL A 727 28.92 -24.49 10.46
C VAL A 727 29.29 -24.24 8.99
N ALA A 728 28.80 -23.15 8.40
CA ALA A 728 29.26 -22.62 7.11
C ALA A 728 29.15 -21.09 7.09
N SER A 729 30.06 -20.42 6.40
CA SER A 729 30.14 -18.96 6.31
C SER A 729 30.62 -18.54 4.93
N GLN A 730 29.80 -17.79 4.19
CA GLN A 730 30.02 -17.46 2.78
C GLN A 730 29.75 -15.98 2.52
N LYS A 731 30.83 -15.19 2.54
CA LYS A 731 30.84 -13.78 2.13
C LYS A 731 30.67 -13.67 0.61
N PHE A 732 29.93 -12.68 0.13
CA PHE A 732 29.75 -12.41 -1.31
C PHE A 732 30.90 -11.56 -1.87
N ALA A 733 31.20 -11.73 -3.17
CA ALA A 733 32.35 -11.12 -3.82
C ALA A 733 32.12 -9.67 -4.28
N ASN A 734 33.21 -8.92 -4.51
CA ASN A 734 33.22 -7.59 -5.15
C ASN A 734 32.48 -6.45 -4.42
N LEU A 735 32.12 -6.62 -3.15
CA LEU A 735 31.35 -5.64 -2.37
C LEU A 735 32.16 -4.49 -1.74
N SER A 736 33.47 -4.38 -1.99
CA SER A 736 34.39 -3.49 -1.26
C SER A 736 34.04 -2.00 -1.26
N ASN A 737 33.27 -1.53 -2.24
CA ASN A 737 32.78 -0.15 -2.35
C ASN A 737 31.25 -0.01 -2.17
N ARG A 738 30.51 -1.09 -1.98
CA ARG A 738 29.05 -1.09 -1.78
C ARG A 738 28.76 -0.95 -0.29
N CYS A 739 28.08 0.13 0.08
CA CYS A 739 27.33 0.20 1.34
C CYS A 739 25.84 0.21 1.00
N ILE A 740 25.02 -0.22 1.96
CA ILE A 740 23.57 0.01 1.95
C ILE A 740 23.31 1.51 2.16
#